data_AF-K9B6C6-F1
#
_entry.id   AF-K9B6C6-F1
#
_cell.length_a   1.000
_cell.length_b   1.000
_cell.length_c   1.000
_cell.angle_alpha   90.00
_cell.angle_beta   90.00
_cell.angle_gamma   90.00
#
_symmetry.space_group_name_H-M   'P 1'
#
loop_
_entity.id
_entity.type
_entity.pdbx_description
1 polymer ?
#
loop_
_entity_poly.entity_id
_entity_poly.type
_entity_poly.pdbx_seq_one_letter_code
_entity_poly.pdbx_strand_id
1 'polypeptide(L)'
;MGYWSASELRYAAQGTAHFLANGGKMRLIVGAQLSQRDVEAVLEGKPLDDVVAARLLADPDLAGTRIVHSEHLSVLAWMVATDRLEIRVGIPRGEDGELLTHLQSGRYFHTKYGIFADRYGNRVAFNGSNNSSVTAWARNHETFDAYPSWNVPIWDYLGVHKVLDFEKHWTDNADAGWAVIDLPSAVREHLIEHAPETPPLPPGVVLPPRETPTSSEGDTEEFDVEAAWDELVALRDAPTESPWTGVGSAWAQPLPHQAELISRVVSTYPRGYLLADEVGLGKTVEAGMVLRELFTSGRAKKALLLVPASVMKQWQEELHEKMNLDVARFDKGAFVDRHDAPIPVDPNTNPWSAFPIVLASSHLARRRDRRRQILDAGPWDVVLVDEAHHARRRGSKPTDTPNSLLALLQEMRDKEMWRALYLATATPMQMNPHEAWDLISLLGLKGRWGVSAEDFIRYFKLLAIDPMHRHWDLLCAMLDDYFADPQAEREADLEREIDDALGWTGAYVVTALAGNPPSADLKAKFPNETSEWMDKWLRRHTPMRDRVFRNTRKTMRDYQAAGIIPNDVVIPYRHVKDEFIPLQPNERRLYERIEEYIRRHYNAYMAEAGNQALGFIMTVYRRRLTSSFEAIKRSLRRRLSVLENGKNLAELLTDDDNVDVEGSLFEPEAFDTRADRLRDEIAELKSFLQDLDSITGEDSKASKLVADVTEALNTYSSVVVFTQYADTMDYVRERLLTAGYRRLGCYSGRGGEVYNVESGSWTEVTKSEIKTRFRSGELEVLIGTDSMSEGLNLQTSGRLINYDMPWNLMRVEQRIGRVDRIGASYKDIRISNYFYADTVEEQVYKGIAEDYGDFTDIVGDAAPVLANIEKAIERLALTGHATTTEIDSEVGQIRQQVEDIQNEPVGNDDMGEPGGGGRIKQPPTLEGGTSLRDLERVLTANGLTSAVFESDPSRPRVYWLKPPAEALSALSFQKDDGVHDIEEYFHPSPLAPLPVTFDRVTWDESDDADLVFLTYGTPELAALLPADTEHVRSS
;
A
#
# COMPACT_ATOMS: atom_id res chain seq x y z
N MET A 1 -7.50 10.92 55.27
CA MET A 1 -8.53 11.96 55.35
C MET A 1 -8.38 12.69 54.06
N GLY A 2 -9.27 12.45 53.10
CA GLY A 2 -9.23 13.22 51.86
C GLY A 2 -9.82 14.58 52.16
N TYR A 3 -9.02 15.49 52.72
CA TYR A 3 -9.31 16.91 52.60
C TYR A 3 -9.39 17.16 51.09
N TRP A 4 -10.58 17.40 50.56
CA TRP A 4 -10.65 18.13 49.30
C TRP A 4 -10.35 19.57 49.70
N SER A 5 -9.09 19.99 49.64
CA SER A 5 -8.83 21.43 49.68
C SER A 5 -9.53 22.08 48.48
N ALA A 6 -9.96 23.33 48.60
CA ALA A 6 -10.48 24.09 47.45
C ALA A 6 -9.49 24.09 46.27
N SER A 7 -8.20 23.85 46.55
CA SER A 7 -7.11 23.71 45.58
C SER A 7 -7.10 22.38 44.81
N GLU A 8 -7.72 21.30 45.31
CA GLU A 8 -7.81 20.00 44.64
C GLU A 8 -9.03 19.90 43.73
N LEU A 9 -10.16 20.46 44.18
CA LEU A 9 -11.34 20.68 43.34
C LEU A 9 -11.03 21.62 42.16
N ARG A 10 -10.05 22.52 42.33
CA ARG A 10 -9.49 23.39 41.27
C ARG A 10 -8.98 22.61 40.05
N TYR A 11 -8.43 21.40 40.21
CA TYR A 11 -7.86 20.61 39.10
C TYR A 11 -8.87 19.63 38.47
N ALA A 12 -9.81 19.09 39.26
CA ALA A 12 -10.83 18.16 38.76
C ALA A 12 -11.91 18.85 37.89
N ALA A 13 -12.11 20.16 38.06
CA ALA A 13 -13.23 20.89 37.49
C ALA A 13 -13.08 21.24 35.98
N GLN A 14 -11.90 21.20 35.37
CA GLN A 14 -11.73 21.45 33.93
C GLN A 14 -12.41 20.38 33.04
N GLY A 15 -12.35 19.10 33.41
CA GLY A 15 -13.06 18.03 32.70
C GLY A 15 -14.58 18.00 32.97
N THR A 16 -15.01 18.67 34.05
CA THR A 16 -16.42 18.66 34.49
C THR A 16 -17.29 19.55 33.59
N ALA A 17 -16.72 20.57 32.93
CA ALA A 17 -17.47 21.47 32.05
C ALA A 17 -18.13 20.75 30.85
N HIS A 18 -17.42 19.83 30.19
CA HIS A 18 -17.94 19.04 29.08
C HIS A 18 -18.95 17.97 29.54
N PHE A 19 -18.72 17.41 30.74
CA PHE A 19 -19.64 16.51 31.41
C PHE A 19 -20.97 17.21 31.77
N LEU A 20 -20.92 18.49 32.17
CA LEU A 20 -22.08 19.31 32.49
C LEU A 20 -22.87 19.76 31.26
N ALA A 21 -22.16 20.09 30.18
CA ALA A 21 -22.75 20.41 28.87
C ALA A 21 -23.75 19.35 28.40
N ASN A 22 -23.40 18.08 28.61
CA ASN A 22 -24.15 16.92 28.15
C ASN A 22 -25.15 16.37 29.19
N GLY A 23 -25.45 17.15 30.23
CA GLY A 23 -26.44 16.76 31.23
C GLY A 23 -25.99 15.63 32.16
N GLY A 24 -24.69 15.46 32.37
CA GLY A 24 -24.13 14.44 33.25
C GLY A 24 -24.61 14.56 34.71
N LYS A 25 -24.71 13.42 35.40
CA LYS A 25 -25.00 13.32 36.84
C LYS A 25 -23.90 12.57 37.56
N MET A 26 -23.54 13.06 38.74
CA MET A 26 -22.43 12.54 39.52
C MET A 26 -22.88 12.24 40.96
N ARG A 27 -22.42 11.11 41.51
CA ARG A 27 -22.56 10.77 42.93
C ARG A 27 -21.20 10.51 43.58
N LEU A 28 -20.98 11.08 44.77
CA LEU A 28 -19.70 11.07 45.47
C LEU A 28 -19.82 10.76 46.97
N ILE A 29 -18.95 9.88 47.48
CA ILE A 29 -18.76 9.69 48.93
C ILE A 29 -17.41 10.30 49.32
N VAL A 30 -17.42 11.26 50.24
CA VAL A 30 -16.24 12.00 50.72
C VAL A 30 -16.06 11.83 52.23
N GLY A 31 -14.86 11.95 52.79
CA GLY A 31 -14.64 11.77 54.22
C GLY A 31 -14.59 13.08 55.01
N ALA A 32 -15.21 13.12 56.21
CA ALA A 32 -15.05 14.21 57.18
C ALA A 32 -14.34 13.75 58.46
N GLN A 33 -13.80 14.69 59.23
CA GLN A 33 -12.94 14.41 60.37
C GLN A 33 -13.40 15.21 61.58
N LEU A 34 -13.71 14.51 62.67
CA LEU A 34 -14.22 15.12 63.88
C LEU A 34 -13.06 15.44 64.84
N SER A 35 -13.08 16.66 65.40
CA SER A 35 -12.23 17.05 66.53
C SER A 35 -12.85 16.56 67.84
N GLN A 36 -12.07 16.60 68.93
CA GLN A 36 -12.56 16.22 70.26
C GLN A 36 -13.79 17.04 70.67
N ARG A 37 -13.81 18.35 70.35
CA ARG A 37 -14.95 19.22 70.60
C ARG A 37 -16.19 18.84 69.79
N ASP A 38 -16.01 18.33 68.57
CA ASP A 38 -17.11 17.94 67.69
C ASP A 38 -17.77 16.65 68.21
N VAL A 39 -16.96 15.69 68.67
CA VAL A 39 -17.46 14.46 69.29
C VAL A 39 -18.17 14.76 70.61
N GLU A 40 -17.61 15.64 71.44
CA GLU A 40 -18.24 16.11 72.67
C GLU A 40 -19.58 16.81 72.40
N ALA A 41 -19.66 17.66 71.37
CA ALA A 41 -20.90 18.33 70.98
C ALA A 41 -22.02 17.35 70.58
N VAL A 42 -21.67 16.27 69.88
CA VAL A 42 -22.64 15.22 69.52
C VAL A 42 -23.07 14.40 70.74
N LEU A 43 -22.13 14.07 71.63
CA LEU A 43 -22.41 13.37 72.89
C LEU A 43 -23.26 14.21 73.85
N GLU A 44 -23.15 15.54 73.79
CA GLU A 44 -24.00 16.51 74.51
C GLU A 44 -25.39 16.70 73.86
N GLY A 45 -25.71 15.92 72.84
CA GLY A 45 -27.04 15.85 72.23
C GLY A 45 -27.24 16.77 71.02
N LYS A 46 -26.19 17.39 70.48
CA LYS A 46 -26.31 18.08 69.19
C LYS A 46 -26.37 17.07 68.04
N PRO A 47 -27.30 17.24 67.09
CA PRO A 47 -27.34 16.45 65.87
C PRO A 47 -25.98 16.47 65.12
N LEU A 48 -25.56 15.31 64.59
CA LEU A 48 -24.26 15.14 63.93
C LEU A 48 -24.14 15.98 62.65
N ASP A 49 -25.23 16.08 61.90
CA ASP A 49 -25.40 16.95 60.75
C ASP A 49 -25.10 18.42 61.08
N ASP A 50 -25.62 18.95 62.19
CA ASP A 50 -25.37 20.32 62.64
C ASP A 50 -23.88 20.57 62.97
N VAL A 51 -23.24 19.59 63.60
CA VAL A 51 -21.81 19.67 63.98
C VAL A 51 -20.91 19.62 62.73
N VAL A 52 -21.22 18.74 61.78
CA VAL A 52 -20.51 18.65 60.50
C VAL A 52 -20.74 19.90 59.65
N ALA A 53 -21.96 20.45 59.66
CA ALA A 53 -22.30 21.68 58.94
C ALA A 53 -21.50 22.89 59.44
N ALA A 54 -21.49 23.11 60.76
CA ALA A 54 -20.78 24.23 61.37
C ALA A 54 -19.28 24.21 61.04
N ARG A 55 -18.70 23.01 60.92
CA ARG A 55 -17.28 22.84 60.58
C ARG A 55 -16.98 23.06 59.11
N LEU A 56 -17.81 22.55 58.20
CA LEU A 56 -17.66 22.81 56.76
C LEU A 56 -17.81 24.30 56.46
N LEU A 57 -18.76 24.99 57.09
CA LEU A 57 -18.97 26.44 56.94
C LEU A 57 -17.88 27.31 57.59
N ALA A 58 -17.10 26.76 58.52
CA ALA A 58 -15.98 27.47 59.14
C ALA A 58 -14.71 27.48 58.25
N ASP A 59 -14.72 26.79 57.10
CA ASP A 59 -13.62 26.83 56.15
C ASP A 59 -13.55 28.22 55.47
N PRO A 60 -12.41 28.93 55.53
CA PRO A 60 -12.24 30.27 54.95
C PRO A 60 -12.43 30.34 53.43
N ASP A 61 -12.41 29.20 52.72
CA ASP A 61 -12.67 29.13 51.28
C ASP A 61 -14.18 29.04 50.94
N LEU A 62 -15.03 28.69 51.91
CA LEU A 62 -16.51 28.65 51.80
C LEU A 62 -17.19 29.98 52.18
N ALA A 63 -16.43 31.07 52.35
CA ALA A 63 -16.98 32.40 52.56
C ALA A 63 -17.70 32.92 51.29
N GLY A 64 -18.97 33.37 51.40
CA GLY A 64 -19.87 33.60 50.28
C GLY A 64 -19.34 34.44 49.11
N THR A 65 -18.54 35.49 49.36
CA THR A 65 -17.91 36.30 48.29
C THR A 65 -16.80 35.56 47.54
N ARG A 66 -16.14 34.56 48.14
CA ARG A 66 -15.08 33.77 47.49
C ARG A 66 -15.62 32.63 46.63
N ILE A 67 -16.82 32.12 46.91
CA ILE A 67 -17.49 31.08 46.11
C ILE A 67 -17.77 31.61 44.69
N VAL A 68 -18.33 32.82 44.59
CA VAL A 68 -18.65 33.47 43.30
C VAL A 68 -17.39 33.88 42.52
N HIS A 69 -16.31 34.26 43.21
CA HIS A 69 -15.04 34.63 42.58
C HIS A 69 -14.17 33.42 42.17
N SER A 70 -14.48 32.22 42.64
CA SER A 70 -13.80 30.99 42.25
C SER A 70 -14.61 30.28 41.17
N GLU A 71 -14.17 30.41 39.91
CA GLU A 71 -14.83 29.81 38.72
C GLU A 71 -15.22 28.34 38.95
N HIS A 72 -14.39 27.56 39.66
CA HIS A 72 -14.58 26.12 39.83
C HIS A 72 -15.43 25.73 41.06
N LEU A 73 -15.47 26.54 42.13
CA LEU A 73 -16.42 26.35 43.26
C LEU A 73 -17.84 26.75 42.85
N SER A 74 -17.95 27.75 41.96
CA SER A 74 -19.22 28.12 41.36
C SER A 74 -19.81 27.00 40.48
N VAL A 75 -18.98 26.17 39.83
CA VAL A 75 -19.42 24.94 39.11
C VAL A 75 -20.05 23.94 40.07
N LEU A 76 -19.39 23.63 41.19
CA LEU A 76 -19.90 22.68 42.18
C LEU A 76 -21.18 23.18 42.84
N ALA A 77 -21.21 24.47 43.20
CA ALA A 77 -22.40 25.13 43.73
C ALA A 77 -23.58 25.06 42.73
N TRP A 78 -23.32 25.32 41.44
CA TRP A 78 -24.32 25.17 40.37
C TRP A 78 -24.80 23.72 40.20
N MET A 79 -23.89 22.74 40.26
CA MET A 79 -24.24 21.32 40.14
C MET A 79 -25.10 20.82 41.31
N VAL A 80 -24.82 21.28 42.53
CA VAL A 80 -25.63 20.98 43.72
C VAL A 80 -26.98 21.69 43.63
N ALA A 81 -27.04 22.93 43.13
CA ALA A 81 -28.27 23.69 42.94
C ALA A 81 -29.17 23.16 41.81
N THR A 82 -28.61 22.43 40.85
CA THR A 82 -29.35 21.84 39.70
C THR A 82 -29.57 20.33 39.83
N ASP A 83 -29.34 19.75 41.01
CA ASP A 83 -29.47 18.31 41.29
C ASP A 83 -28.66 17.41 40.32
N ARG A 84 -27.47 17.91 39.90
CA ARG A 84 -26.51 17.19 39.04
C ARG A 84 -25.38 16.53 39.82
N LEU A 85 -25.19 16.90 41.08
CA LEU A 85 -24.20 16.35 41.99
C LEU A 85 -24.83 16.00 43.34
N GLU A 86 -24.71 14.73 43.74
CA GLU A 86 -25.06 14.30 45.11
C GLU A 86 -23.78 13.92 45.86
N ILE A 87 -23.66 14.40 47.10
CA ILE A 87 -22.50 14.18 47.96
C ILE A 87 -22.97 13.57 49.29
N ARG A 88 -22.32 12.48 49.71
CA ARG A 88 -22.43 11.90 51.05
C ARG A 88 -21.10 11.96 51.78
N VAL A 89 -21.15 12.06 53.10
CA VAL A 89 -20.00 12.28 53.97
C VAL A 89 -19.78 11.07 54.90
N GLY A 90 -18.62 10.41 54.79
CA GLY A 90 -18.17 9.30 55.63
C GLY A 90 -17.42 9.76 56.88
N ILE A 91 -17.78 9.21 58.05
CA ILE A 91 -17.27 9.55 59.38
C ILE A 91 -16.91 8.25 60.13
N PRO A 92 -15.77 8.17 60.86
CA PRO A 92 -15.37 6.94 61.54
C PRO A 92 -16.25 6.65 62.77
N ARG A 93 -16.56 5.37 62.97
CA ARG A 93 -17.44 4.84 64.02
C ARG A 93 -16.76 3.66 64.76
N GLY A 94 -16.91 3.59 66.07
CA GLY A 94 -16.44 2.48 66.92
C GLY A 94 -17.36 1.26 66.91
N GLU A 95 -16.96 0.19 67.60
CA GLU A 95 -17.69 -1.09 67.62
C GLU A 95 -19.05 -0.98 68.33
N ASP A 96 -19.19 -0.07 69.30
CA ASP A 96 -20.44 0.19 70.02
C ASP A 96 -21.28 1.31 69.38
N GLY A 97 -20.83 1.80 68.23
CA GLY A 97 -21.55 2.75 67.40
C GLY A 97 -21.29 4.23 67.74
N GLU A 98 -20.33 4.53 68.60
CA GLU A 98 -19.86 5.86 68.95
C GLU A 98 -19.00 6.49 67.84
N LEU A 99 -19.06 7.81 67.68
CA LEU A 99 -18.22 8.53 66.72
C LEU A 99 -16.81 8.68 67.27
N LEU A 100 -15.80 8.44 66.43
CA LEU A 100 -14.41 8.52 66.84
C LEU A 100 -13.76 9.80 66.32
N THR A 101 -12.94 10.44 67.15
CA THR A 101 -12.04 11.49 66.65
C THR A 101 -10.91 10.90 65.82
N HIS A 102 -10.20 11.77 65.09
CA HIS A 102 -8.97 11.40 64.38
C HIS A 102 -7.91 10.77 65.31
N LEU A 103 -7.74 11.36 66.51
CA LEU A 103 -6.77 10.90 67.51
C LEU A 103 -7.15 9.54 68.12
N GLN A 104 -8.45 9.23 68.21
CA GLN A 104 -8.95 7.97 68.79
C GLN A 104 -9.00 6.83 67.77
N SER A 105 -9.40 7.10 66.53
CA SER A 105 -9.52 6.05 65.51
C SER A 105 -8.19 5.73 64.83
N GLY A 106 -7.33 6.74 64.60
CA GLY A 106 -6.16 6.61 63.72
C GLY A 106 -6.50 6.19 62.28
N ARG A 107 -7.79 6.09 61.94
CA ARG A 107 -8.31 5.58 60.67
C ARG A 107 -8.69 6.74 59.76
N TYR A 108 -8.48 6.55 58.47
CA TYR A 108 -8.87 7.48 57.42
C TYR A 108 -9.83 6.77 56.45
N PHE A 109 -10.89 7.46 56.03
CA PHE A 109 -11.66 7.01 54.89
C PHE A 109 -10.75 7.20 53.67
N HIS A 110 -10.13 6.11 53.21
CA HIS A 110 -8.97 6.13 52.33
C HIS A 110 -9.37 6.06 50.86
N THR A 111 -10.38 5.25 50.53
CA THR A 111 -10.86 5.04 49.17
C THR A 111 -11.96 6.03 48.83
N LYS A 112 -11.76 6.82 47.78
CA LYS A 112 -12.81 7.65 47.19
C LYS A 112 -13.52 6.82 46.15
N TYR A 113 -14.85 6.86 46.13
CA TYR A 113 -15.65 6.20 45.13
C TYR A 113 -16.52 7.22 44.41
N GLY A 114 -16.75 7.01 43.12
CA GLY A 114 -17.73 7.78 42.39
C GLY A 114 -18.23 7.09 41.14
N ILE A 115 -19.44 7.49 40.75
CA ILE A 115 -20.06 7.10 39.50
C ILE A 115 -20.41 8.37 38.74
N PHE A 116 -19.94 8.45 37.51
CA PHE A 116 -20.42 9.39 36.50
C PHE A 116 -21.40 8.66 35.59
N ALA A 117 -22.49 9.32 35.25
CA ALA A 117 -23.39 8.88 34.20
C ALA A 117 -23.75 10.06 33.30
N ASP A 118 -23.75 9.85 31.98
CA ASP A 118 -24.23 10.83 31.01
C ASP A 118 -25.69 10.52 30.58
N ARG A 119 -26.23 11.36 29.68
CA ARG A 119 -27.60 11.21 29.16
C ARG A 119 -27.76 10.02 28.20
N TYR A 120 -26.67 9.51 27.63
CA TYR A 120 -26.66 8.40 26.68
C TYR A 120 -26.51 7.04 27.37
N GLY A 121 -26.46 7.03 28.70
CA GLY A 121 -26.32 5.82 29.51
C GLY A 121 -24.88 5.35 29.68
N ASN A 122 -23.88 6.09 29.17
CA ASN A 122 -22.49 5.80 29.43
C ASN A 122 -22.18 6.09 30.90
N ARG A 123 -21.34 5.24 31.48
CA ARG A 123 -20.97 5.31 32.88
C ARG A 123 -19.47 5.21 33.05
N VAL A 124 -18.96 5.91 34.05
CA VAL A 124 -17.60 5.72 34.54
C VAL A 124 -17.69 5.46 36.03
N ALA A 125 -17.27 4.27 36.45
CA ALA A 125 -17.04 3.97 37.86
C ALA A 125 -15.57 4.21 38.15
N PHE A 126 -15.26 4.82 39.28
CA PHE A 126 -13.88 5.01 39.69
C PHE A 126 -13.70 4.79 41.19
N ASN A 127 -12.52 4.31 41.55
CA ASN A 127 -12.08 4.27 42.93
C ASN A 127 -10.57 4.49 43.04
N GLY A 128 -10.13 5.04 44.17
CA GLY A 128 -8.71 5.28 44.38
C GLY A 128 -8.43 6.06 45.65
N SER A 129 -7.15 6.21 45.97
CA SER A 129 -6.71 6.76 47.26
C SER A 129 -6.10 8.16 47.19
N ASN A 130 -6.24 8.87 46.06
CA ASN A 130 -5.59 10.16 45.82
C ASN A 130 -5.80 11.17 46.97
N ASN A 131 -4.78 11.43 47.77
CA ASN A 131 -4.79 12.41 48.86
C ASN A 131 -3.72 13.46 48.58
N SER A 132 -4.08 14.74 48.46
CA SER A 132 -3.06 15.80 48.32
C SER A 132 -2.62 16.29 49.70
N SER A 133 -1.79 15.49 50.36
CA SER A 133 -1.05 15.93 51.55
C SER A 133 0.46 15.83 51.29
N VAL A 134 1.24 16.69 51.95
CA VAL A 134 2.71 16.63 51.90
C VAL A 134 3.23 15.24 52.31
N THR A 135 2.53 14.56 53.23
CA THR A 135 2.85 13.19 53.62
C THR A 135 2.53 12.16 52.54
N ALA A 136 1.43 12.34 51.80
CA ALA A 136 1.07 11.47 50.68
C ALA A 136 2.07 11.58 49.52
N TRP A 137 2.54 12.79 49.22
CA TRP A 137 3.55 13.02 48.17
C TRP A 137 4.97 12.58 48.58
N ALA A 138 5.31 12.64 49.87
CA ALA A 138 6.66 12.34 50.33
C ALA A 138 6.86 10.91 50.85
N ARG A 139 5.78 10.17 51.19
CA ARG A 139 5.89 8.86 51.88
C ARG A 139 4.89 7.77 51.45
N ASN A 140 3.89 8.06 50.61
CA ASN A 140 2.89 7.06 50.17
C ASN A 140 3.01 6.74 48.66
N HIS A 141 2.47 5.59 48.26
CA HIS A 141 2.24 5.21 46.86
C HIS A 141 0.73 5.22 46.60
N GLU A 142 0.25 6.13 45.76
CA GLU A 142 -1.18 6.35 45.50
C GLU A 142 -1.58 5.73 44.15
N THR A 143 -2.81 5.22 44.06
CA THR A 143 -3.37 4.62 42.82
C THR A 143 -4.79 5.14 42.57
N PHE A 144 -5.16 5.26 41.29
CA PHE A 144 -6.47 5.73 40.85
C PHE A 144 -6.91 4.91 39.63
N ASP A 145 -8.00 4.18 39.78
CA ASP A 145 -8.56 3.32 38.74
C ASP A 145 -9.89 3.90 38.26
N ALA A 146 -10.06 3.93 36.93
CA ALA A 146 -11.30 4.35 36.28
C ALA A 146 -11.72 3.28 35.27
N TYR A 147 -13.01 2.94 35.30
CA TYR A 147 -13.62 1.89 34.50
C TYR A 147 -14.70 2.53 33.64
N PRO A 148 -14.45 2.80 32.35
CA PRO A 148 -15.44 3.38 31.45
C PRO A 148 -16.32 2.30 30.79
N SER A 149 -17.62 2.56 30.66
CA SER A 149 -18.58 1.60 30.08
C SER A 149 -18.38 1.33 28.60
N TRP A 150 -17.72 2.24 27.88
CA TRP A 150 -17.38 2.08 26.46
C TRP A 150 -16.16 1.17 26.23
N ASN A 151 -15.51 0.68 27.28
CA ASN A 151 -14.55 -0.42 27.20
C ASN A 151 -15.23 -1.70 27.74
N VAL A 152 -16.02 -2.34 26.87
CA VAL A 152 -16.91 -3.46 27.25
C VAL A 152 -16.18 -4.58 28.01
N PRO A 153 -14.99 -5.07 27.57
CA PRO A 153 -14.29 -6.12 28.30
C PRO A 153 -13.91 -5.73 29.74
N ILE A 154 -13.47 -4.48 29.96
CA ILE A 154 -13.08 -4.00 31.29
C ILE A 154 -14.32 -3.66 32.13
N TRP A 155 -15.35 -3.09 31.51
CA TRP A 155 -16.58 -2.70 32.18
C TRP A 155 -17.35 -3.91 32.70
N ASP A 156 -17.54 -4.94 31.87
CA ASP A 156 -18.26 -6.15 32.27
C ASP A 156 -17.49 -6.93 33.33
N TYR A 157 -16.16 -6.97 33.23
CA TYR A 157 -15.31 -7.70 34.17
C TYR A 157 -15.08 -6.97 35.51
N LEU A 158 -14.96 -5.63 35.51
CA LEU A 158 -14.61 -4.84 36.70
C LEU A 158 -15.55 -3.66 36.95
N GLY A 159 -15.94 -2.92 35.92
CA GLY A 159 -16.77 -1.71 36.04
C GLY A 159 -18.12 -1.94 36.72
N VAL A 160 -18.85 -2.98 36.30
CA VAL A 160 -20.15 -3.37 36.90
C VAL A 160 -19.99 -3.69 38.39
N HIS A 161 -18.94 -4.43 38.76
CA HIS A 161 -18.65 -4.73 40.16
C HIS A 161 -18.32 -3.49 40.99
N LYS A 162 -17.64 -2.49 40.40
CA LYS A 162 -17.33 -1.24 41.08
C LYS A 162 -18.55 -0.34 41.28
N VAL A 163 -19.50 -0.37 40.34
CA VAL A 163 -20.82 0.25 40.54
C VAL A 163 -21.54 -0.41 41.72
N LEU A 164 -21.56 -1.74 41.79
CA LEU A 164 -22.18 -2.46 42.91
C LEU A 164 -21.49 -2.17 44.25
N ASP A 165 -20.15 -2.10 44.27
CA ASP A 165 -19.36 -1.70 45.45
C ASP A 165 -19.74 -0.28 45.90
N PHE A 166 -19.86 0.67 44.97
CA PHE A 166 -20.28 2.04 45.27
C PHE A 166 -21.70 2.08 45.85
N GLU A 167 -22.68 1.42 45.21
CA GLU A 167 -24.07 1.44 45.66
C GLU A 167 -24.24 0.85 47.06
N LYS A 168 -23.44 -0.16 47.40
CA LYS A 168 -23.38 -0.74 48.74
C LYS A 168 -22.97 0.31 49.79
N HIS A 169 -21.93 1.10 49.52
CA HIS A 169 -21.49 2.18 50.40
C HIS A 169 -22.45 3.36 50.40
N TRP A 170 -23.14 3.58 49.29
CA TRP A 170 -24.11 4.66 49.13
C TRP A 170 -25.36 4.40 49.97
N THR A 171 -25.97 3.21 49.92
CA THR A 171 -27.34 2.99 50.40
C THR A 171 -27.50 2.46 51.83
N ASP A 172 -26.66 1.53 52.32
CA ASP A 172 -26.74 1.07 53.73
C ASP A 172 -25.56 0.17 54.17
N ASN A 173 -24.79 0.65 55.15
CA ASN A 173 -23.59 0.03 55.78
C ASN A 173 -22.29 0.04 54.96
N ALA A 174 -21.62 1.21 54.97
CA ALA A 174 -20.21 1.34 54.66
C ALA A 174 -19.36 0.35 55.49
N ASP A 175 -18.14 0.04 55.02
CA ASP A 175 -17.19 -0.84 55.71
C ASP A 175 -17.25 -0.72 57.25
N ALA A 176 -17.17 -1.87 57.95
CA ALA A 176 -17.29 -1.93 59.41
C ALA A 176 -16.43 -0.85 60.10
N GLY A 177 -17.11 0.09 60.77
CA GLY A 177 -16.47 1.24 61.44
C GLY A 177 -16.58 2.58 60.70
N TRP A 178 -17.51 2.73 59.74
CA TRP A 178 -17.82 4.01 59.09
C TRP A 178 -19.34 4.31 59.07
N ALA A 179 -19.70 5.57 59.25
CA ALA A 179 -21.05 6.09 59.05
C ALA A 179 -21.03 7.05 57.85
N VAL A 180 -21.89 6.81 56.85
CA VAL A 180 -22.06 7.69 55.68
C VAL A 180 -23.37 8.44 55.84
N ILE A 181 -23.30 9.77 55.95
CA ILE A 181 -24.45 10.66 56.12
C ILE A 181 -24.64 11.54 54.89
N ASP A 182 -25.84 12.04 54.65
CA ASP A 182 -26.08 13.04 53.60
C ASP A 182 -25.30 14.34 53.89
N LEU A 183 -24.99 15.10 52.83
CA LEU A 183 -24.43 16.44 52.99
C LEU A 183 -25.38 17.29 53.85
N PRO A 184 -24.94 17.85 54.99
CA PRO A 184 -25.83 18.59 55.88
C PRO A 184 -26.58 19.73 55.18
N SER A 185 -27.88 19.87 55.48
CA SER A 185 -28.79 20.80 54.81
C SER A 185 -28.28 22.23 54.79
N ALA A 186 -27.69 22.71 55.89
CA ALA A 186 -27.14 24.07 55.99
C ALA A 186 -25.94 24.32 55.05
N VAL A 187 -25.13 23.30 54.76
CA VAL A 187 -24.01 23.41 53.80
C VAL A 187 -24.54 23.38 52.37
N ARG A 188 -25.53 22.51 52.12
CA ARG A 188 -26.21 22.43 50.83
C ARG A 188 -26.91 23.76 50.49
N GLU A 189 -27.67 24.33 51.43
CA GLU A 189 -28.35 25.62 51.28
C GLU A 189 -27.34 26.75 51.07
N HIS A 190 -26.24 26.80 51.84
CA HIS A 190 -25.20 27.81 51.67
C HIS A 190 -24.53 27.75 50.29
N LEU A 191 -24.32 26.55 49.73
CA LEU A 191 -23.83 26.37 48.35
C LEU A 191 -24.87 26.82 47.31
N ILE A 192 -26.15 26.52 47.54
CA ILE A 192 -27.25 26.91 46.64
C ILE A 192 -27.45 28.43 46.64
N GLU A 193 -27.42 29.08 47.80
CA GLU A 193 -27.56 30.54 47.94
C GLU A 193 -26.48 31.32 47.18
N HIS A 194 -25.30 30.73 47.03
CA HIS A 194 -24.15 31.36 46.36
C HIS A 194 -23.83 30.72 44.99
N ALA A 195 -24.73 29.88 44.47
CA ALA A 195 -24.60 29.29 43.14
C ALA A 195 -24.94 30.33 42.05
N PRO A 196 -24.19 30.37 40.94
CA PRO A 196 -24.56 31.20 39.80
C PRO A 196 -25.88 30.72 39.15
N GLU A 197 -26.63 31.61 38.48
CA GLU A 197 -27.88 31.22 37.80
C GLU A 197 -27.64 30.37 36.53
N THR A 198 -26.48 30.55 35.89
CA THR A 198 -26.06 29.84 34.67
C THR A 198 -24.80 29.00 34.92
N PRO A 199 -24.60 27.87 34.21
CA PRO A 199 -23.42 27.04 34.39
C PRO A 199 -22.16 27.86 34.12
N PRO A 200 -21.23 27.97 35.08
CA PRO A 200 -19.98 28.71 34.88
C PRO A 200 -19.06 27.87 33.99
N LEU A 201 -18.90 28.30 32.74
CA LEU A 201 -18.03 27.65 31.77
C LEU A 201 -16.64 28.26 31.82
N PRO A 202 -15.56 27.47 31.73
CA PRO A 202 -14.22 28.01 31.51
C PRO A 202 -14.18 28.85 30.22
N PRO A 203 -13.38 29.93 30.17
CA PRO A 203 -13.21 30.72 28.95
C PRO A 203 -12.76 29.83 27.78
N GLY A 204 -13.52 29.84 26.68
CA GLY A 204 -13.21 29.05 25.47
C GLY A 204 -13.99 27.74 25.30
N VAL A 205 -14.89 27.39 26.22
CA VAL A 205 -15.79 26.22 26.05
C VAL A 205 -17.08 26.66 25.39
N VAL A 206 -17.32 26.20 24.15
CA VAL A 206 -18.61 26.34 23.44
C VAL A 206 -19.47 25.13 23.78
N LEU A 207 -20.67 25.35 24.33
CA LEU A 207 -21.63 24.27 24.62
C LEU A 207 -22.31 23.82 23.31
N PRO A 208 -22.39 22.52 23.01
CA PRO A 208 -23.25 22.03 21.92
C PRO A 208 -24.73 22.26 22.28
N PRO A 209 -25.63 22.41 21.28
CA PRO A 209 -27.06 22.56 21.51
C PRO A 209 -27.65 21.38 22.32
N ARG A 210 -28.59 21.68 23.22
CA ARG A 210 -29.30 20.67 24.04
C ARG A 210 -30.20 19.81 23.15
N GLU A 211 -29.80 18.57 22.87
CA GLU A 211 -30.74 17.53 22.42
C GLU A 211 -31.70 17.13 23.54
N THR A 212 -33.00 17.24 23.28
CA THR A 212 -34.09 16.68 24.10
C THR A 212 -34.27 15.21 23.71
N PRO A 213 -34.42 14.27 24.66
CA PRO A 213 -34.70 12.88 24.33
C PRO A 213 -36.21 12.70 24.13
N THR A 214 -36.62 12.31 22.94
CA THR A 214 -37.97 11.78 22.68
C THR A 214 -37.90 10.31 22.37
N SER A 215 -38.63 9.58 23.20
CA SER A 215 -38.90 8.15 23.13
C SER A 215 -39.67 7.78 21.88
N SER A 216 -39.40 6.57 21.41
CA SER A 216 -40.20 5.80 20.45
C SER A 216 -41.71 5.92 20.69
N GLU A 217 -42.43 6.44 19.70
CA GLU A 217 -43.54 5.77 19.01
C GLU A 217 -44.15 6.76 18.01
N GLY A 218 -43.90 6.52 16.71
CA GLY A 218 -44.74 6.95 15.59
C GLY A 218 -45.28 8.38 15.61
N ASP A 219 -44.40 9.37 15.46
CA ASP A 219 -44.71 10.66 14.86
C ASP A 219 -43.41 11.15 14.19
N THR A 220 -43.47 11.53 12.91
CA THR A 220 -42.33 12.15 12.19
C THR A 220 -41.99 13.47 12.87
N GLU A 221 -41.01 13.45 13.78
CA GLU A 221 -40.36 14.68 14.23
C GLU A 221 -39.65 15.29 13.02
N GLU A 222 -40.05 16.52 12.65
CA GLU A 222 -39.34 17.32 11.66
C GLU A 222 -37.92 17.56 12.19
N PHE A 223 -36.93 16.82 11.67
CA PHE A 223 -35.52 17.09 11.90
C PHE A 223 -35.12 18.37 11.14
N ASP A 224 -34.11 19.06 11.64
CA ASP A 224 -33.58 20.25 10.96
C ASP A 224 -32.84 19.82 9.69
N VAL A 225 -33.53 19.99 8.55
CA VAL A 225 -33.05 19.65 7.21
C VAL A 225 -31.78 20.43 6.85
N GLU A 226 -31.70 21.71 7.22
CA GLU A 226 -30.53 22.55 6.93
C GLU A 226 -29.31 22.09 7.72
N ALA A 227 -29.49 21.81 9.02
CA ALA A 227 -28.41 21.29 9.86
C ALA A 227 -27.93 19.90 9.40
N ALA A 228 -28.86 19.03 9.00
CA ALA A 228 -28.53 17.70 8.46
C ALA A 228 -27.74 17.82 7.15
N TRP A 229 -28.12 18.75 6.26
CA TRP A 229 -27.39 19.01 5.02
C TRP A 229 -25.98 19.57 5.30
N ASP A 230 -25.86 20.54 6.19
CA ASP A 230 -24.56 21.13 6.56
C ASP A 230 -23.59 20.09 7.14
N GLU A 231 -24.09 19.11 7.91
CA GLU A 231 -23.28 17.99 8.40
C GLU A 231 -22.75 17.11 7.24
N LEU A 232 -23.58 16.83 6.23
CA LEU A 232 -23.16 16.08 5.05
C LEU A 232 -22.17 16.87 4.17
N VAL A 233 -22.32 18.19 4.09
CA VAL A 233 -21.34 19.08 3.43
C VAL A 233 -20.00 19.03 4.17
N ALA A 234 -20.01 19.11 5.50
CA ALA A 234 -18.79 18.98 6.29
C ALA A 234 -18.12 17.61 6.11
N LEU A 235 -18.92 16.54 6.03
CA LEU A 235 -18.43 15.19 5.76
C LEU A 235 -17.81 15.07 4.37
N ARG A 236 -18.39 15.70 3.35
CA ARG A 236 -17.83 15.78 2.00
C ARG A 236 -16.49 16.52 1.98
N ASP A 237 -16.39 17.64 2.69
CA ASP A 237 -15.21 18.53 2.67
C ASP A 237 -14.09 18.06 3.61
N ALA A 238 -14.37 17.15 4.54
CA ALA A 238 -13.42 16.65 5.53
C ALA A 238 -12.07 16.17 4.94
N PRO A 239 -12.00 15.48 3.79
CA PRO A 239 -10.72 15.10 3.19
C PRO A 239 -9.86 16.27 2.69
N THR A 240 -10.47 17.41 2.39
CA THR A 240 -9.74 18.62 2.00
C THR A 240 -9.18 19.35 3.22
N GLU A 241 -9.86 19.25 4.37
CA GLU A 241 -9.46 19.89 5.62
C GLU A 241 -8.43 19.07 6.42
N SER A 242 -8.48 17.74 6.33
CA SER A 242 -7.55 16.85 7.01
C SER A 242 -6.72 16.02 6.04
N PRO A 243 -5.38 16.03 6.18
CA PRO A 243 -4.52 15.14 5.39
C PRO A 243 -4.80 13.67 5.75
N TRP A 244 -4.44 12.77 4.85
CA TRP A 244 -4.45 11.31 5.02
C TRP A 244 -5.84 10.68 5.12
N THR A 245 -6.92 11.44 4.93
CA THR A 245 -8.27 10.88 4.94
C THR A 245 -8.46 9.89 3.78
N GLY A 246 -7.88 10.16 2.61
CA GLY A 246 -7.91 9.23 1.47
C GLY A 246 -7.17 7.93 1.79
N VAL A 247 -5.91 8.02 2.23
CA VAL A 247 -5.10 6.83 2.61
C VAL A 247 -5.72 6.07 3.78
N GLY A 248 -6.05 6.80 4.86
CA GLY A 248 -6.57 6.24 6.10
C GLY A 248 -7.94 5.58 5.96
N SER A 249 -8.69 5.91 4.91
CA SER A 249 -9.99 5.29 4.57
C SER A 249 -9.91 4.27 3.42
N ALA A 250 -8.74 4.06 2.80
CA ALA A 250 -8.54 3.05 1.76
C ALA A 250 -8.76 1.63 2.31
N TRP A 251 -8.93 0.62 1.45
CA TRP A 251 -9.01 -0.76 1.94
C TRP A 251 -7.65 -1.24 2.48
N ALA A 252 -6.61 -1.19 1.66
CA ALA A 252 -5.29 -1.66 2.08
C ALA A 252 -4.60 -0.66 3.02
N GLN A 253 -3.89 -1.19 4.03
CA GLN A 253 -3.01 -0.38 4.88
C GLN A 253 -1.59 -0.33 4.30
N PRO A 254 -0.96 0.86 4.23
CA PRO A 254 0.39 0.98 3.71
C PRO A 254 1.39 0.33 4.67
N LEU A 255 2.35 -0.40 4.11
CA LEU A 255 3.52 -0.88 4.85
C LEU A 255 4.44 0.29 5.23
N PRO A 256 5.34 0.14 6.23
CA PRO A 256 6.20 1.24 6.71
C PRO A 256 6.94 2.01 5.61
N HIS A 257 7.57 1.31 4.66
CA HIS A 257 8.28 1.95 3.56
C HIS A 257 7.35 2.69 2.61
N GLN A 258 6.13 2.17 2.40
CA GLN A 258 5.09 2.80 1.60
C GLN A 258 4.58 4.06 2.31
N ALA A 259 4.40 4.02 3.62
CA ALA A 259 3.93 5.15 4.41
C ALA A 259 4.91 6.34 4.35
N GLU A 260 6.22 6.08 4.45
CA GLU A 260 7.27 7.08 4.25
C GLU A 260 7.20 7.72 2.86
N LEU A 261 7.08 6.88 1.81
CA LEU A 261 6.95 7.34 0.43
C LEU A 261 5.69 8.19 0.24
N ILE A 262 4.52 7.68 0.63
CA ILE A 262 3.23 8.35 0.47
C ILE A 262 3.25 9.69 1.21
N SER A 263 3.73 9.72 2.46
CA SER A 263 3.85 10.93 3.26
C SER A 263 4.67 12.00 2.53
N ARG A 264 5.85 11.62 2.04
CA ARG A 264 6.77 12.54 1.37
C ARG A 264 6.19 13.03 0.05
N VAL A 265 5.68 12.14 -0.80
CA VAL A 265 5.14 12.48 -2.14
C VAL A 265 3.91 13.39 -2.05
N VAL A 266 3.00 13.13 -1.11
CA VAL A 266 1.79 13.94 -0.93
C VAL A 266 2.11 15.29 -0.30
N SER A 267 3.02 15.35 0.66
CA SER A 267 3.39 16.59 1.37
C SER A 267 4.14 17.59 0.48
N THR A 268 4.87 17.10 -0.51
CA THR A 268 5.66 17.94 -1.44
C THR A 268 4.94 18.23 -2.76
N TYR A 269 3.72 17.72 -2.94
CA TYR A 269 2.92 17.95 -4.14
C TYR A 269 2.78 19.46 -4.45
N PRO A 270 2.98 19.91 -5.70
CA PRO A 270 3.31 19.12 -6.89
C PRO A 270 4.84 18.96 -7.09
N ARG A 271 5.37 17.77 -6.82
CA ARG A 271 6.77 17.39 -7.08
C ARG A 271 6.81 16.00 -7.73
N GLY A 272 7.71 15.81 -8.69
CA GLY A 272 7.86 14.54 -9.41
C GLY A 272 8.85 13.59 -8.73
N TYR A 273 8.57 12.28 -8.82
CA TYR A 273 9.29 11.20 -8.14
C TYR A 273 9.44 9.95 -9.01
N LEU A 274 10.47 9.15 -8.71
CA LEU A 274 10.73 7.82 -9.27
C LEU A 274 10.61 6.77 -8.16
N LEU A 275 9.64 5.88 -8.30
CA LEU A 275 9.36 4.75 -7.42
C LEU A 275 10.14 3.55 -7.96
N ALA A 276 11.33 3.32 -7.40
CA ALA A 276 12.33 2.36 -7.84
C ALA A 276 12.46 1.12 -6.93
N ASP A 277 11.45 0.86 -6.10
CA ASP A 277 11.40 -0.26 -5.16
C ASP A 277 11.49 -1.61 -5.87
N GLU A 278 12.07 -2.60 -5.18
CA GLU A 278 12.23 -3.97 -5.66
C GLU A 278 10.90 -4.61 -6.11
N VAL A 279 10.97 -5.60 -7.00
CA VAL A 279 9.78 -6.34 -7.49
C VAL A 279 9.09 -7.02 -6.30
N GLY A 280 7.78 -6.77 -6.15
CA GLY A 280 6.95 -7.35 -5.09
C GLY A 280 6.74 -6.49 -3.84
N LEU A 281 7.38 -5.31 -3.74
CA LEU A 281 7.23 -4.40 -2.58
C LEU A 281 6.01 -3.47 -2.63
N GLY A 282 5.27 -3.46 -3.74
CA GLY A 282 3.98 -2.76 -3.84
C GLY A 282 4.01 -1.36 -4.45
N LYS A 283 4.82 -1.13 -5.51
CA LYS A 283 4.82 0.13 -6.28
C LYS A 283 3.43 0.58 -6.76
N THR A 284 2.59 -0.35 -7.20
CA THR A 284 1.19 -0.07 -7.56
C THR A 284 0.37 0.40 -6.35
N VAL A 285 0.67 -0.14 -5.15
CA VAL A 285 0.07 0.29 -3.88
C VAL A 285 0.48 1.71 -3.52
N GLU A 286 1.77 2.01 -3.56
CA GLU A 286 2.33 3.34 -3.33
C GLU A 286 1.70 4.39 -4.27
N ALA A 287 1.74 4.11 -5.58
CA ALA A 287 1.18 4.95 -6.62
C ALA A 287 -0.33 5.18 -6.46
N GLY A 288 -1.10 4.12 -6.24
CA GLY A 288 -2.55 4.19 -6.08
C GLY A 288 -2.95 4.94 -4.81
N MET A 289 -2.23 4.77 -3.71
CA MET A 289 -2.50 5.49 -2.45
C MET A 289 -2.18 6.98 -2.57
N VAL A 290 -1.08 7.34 -3.23
CA VAL A 290 -0.78 8.75 -3.55
C VAL A 290 -1.89 9.33 -4.42
N LEU A 291 -2.31 8.63 -5.47
CA LEU A 291 -3.37 9.08 -6.37
C LEU A 291 -4.68 9.27 -5.60
N ARG A 292 -5.09 8.28 -4.79
CA ARG A 292 -6.29 8.33 -3.97
C ARG A 292 -6.28 9.54 -3.03
N GLU A 293 -5.18 9.77 -2.32
CA GLU A 293 -5.05 10.89 -1.40
C GLU A 293 -5.14 12.23 -2.12
N LEU A 294 -4.46 12.39 -3.25
CA LEU A 294 -4.48 13.64 -4.03
C LEU A 294 -5.87 13.95 -4.62
N PHE A 295 -6.61 12.93 -5.06
CA PHE A 295 -7.96 13.10 -5.58
C PHE A 295 -8.98 13.34 -4.48
N THR A 296 -8.92 12.55 -3.42
CA THR A 296 -9.83 12.65 -2.27
C THR A 296 -9.69 14.00 -1.56
N SER A 297 -8.46 14.51 -1.41
CA SER A 297 -8.21 15.85 -0.85
C SER A 297 -8.49 17.01 -1.81
N GLY A 298 -8.83 16.74 -3.07
CA GLY A 298 -9.08 17.76 -4.11
C GLY A 298 -7.82 18.44 -4.65
N ARG A 299 -6.61 18.00 -4.27
CA ARG A 299 -5.33 18.54 -4.77
C ARG A 299 -5.09 18.24 -6.25
N ALA A 300 -5.63 17.13 -6.73
CA ALA A 300 -5.64 16.70 -8.12
C ALA A 300 -7.07 16.37 -8.57
N LYS A 301 -7.42 16.70 -9.81
CA LYS A 301 -8.72 16.39 -10.42
C LYS A 301 -8.58 15.61 -11.73
N LYS A 302 -7.40 15.63 -12.35
CA LYS A 302 -7.16 14.97 -13.63
C LYS A 302 -5.85 14.21 -13.65
N ALA A 303 -5.91 12.91 -13.96
CA ALA A 303 -4.75 12.04 -14.02
C ALA A 303 -4.70 11.17 -15.29
N LEU A 304 -3.48 10.92 -15.75
CA LEU A 304 -3.19 10.00 -16.85
C LEU A 304 -2.24 8.91 -16.35
N LEU A 305 -2.70 7.66 -16.39
CA LEU A 305 -1.92 6.48 -16.03
C LEU A 305 -1.53 5.75 -17.33
N LEU A 306 -0.24 5.74 -17.63
CA LEU A 306 0.36 5.04 -18.76
C LEU A 306 1.03 3.76 -18.27
N VAL A 307 0.41 2.61 -18.55
CA VAL A 307 0.90 1.31 -18.07
C VAL A 307 1.10 0.33 -19.24
N PRO A 308 1.91 -0.74 -19.11
CA PRO A 308 2.00 -1.75 -20.16
C PRO A 308 0.63 -2.38 -20.46
N ALA A 309 0.38 -2.73 -21.73
CA ALA A 309 -0.94 -3.21 -22.16
C ALA A 309 -1.39 -4.47 -21.40
N SER A 310 -0.44 -5.35 -21.08
CA SER A 310 -0.67 -6.65 -20.47
C SER A 310 -1.14 -6.53 -19.01
N VAL A 311 -0.60 -5.56 -18.26
CA VAL A 311 -0.98 -5.31 -16.85
C VAL A 311 -2.08 -4.27 -16.65
N MET A 312 -2.68 -3.71 -17.72
CA MET A 312 -3.75 -2.70 -17.58
C MET A 312 -4.95 -3.21 -16.75
N LYS A 313 -5.40 -4.44 -17.01
CA LYS A 313 -6.51 -5.03 -16.23
C LYS A 313 -6.13 -5.23 -14.77
N GLN A 314 -4.90 -5.69 -14.50
CA GLN A 314 -4.40 -5.82 -13.13
C GLN A 314 -4.34 -4.46 -12.42
N TRP A 315 -3.91 -3.39 -13.10
CA TRP A 315 -3.93 -2.04 -12.53
C TRP A 315 -5.35 -1.60 -12.16
N GLN A 316 -6.32 -1.83 -13.04
CA GLN A 316 -7.74 -1.52 -12.78
C GLN A 316 -8.28 -2.33 -11.58
N GLU A 317 -7.99 -3.64 -11.54
CA GLU A 317 -8.35 -4.52 -10.42
C GLU A 317 -7.71 -4.05 -9.11
N GLU A 318 -6.41 -3.73 -9.09
CA GLU A 318 -5.71 -3.30 -7.87
C GLU A 318 -6.17 -1.93 -7.37
N LEU A 319 -6.47 -0.98 -8.26
CA LEU A 319 -7.04 0.33 -7.90
C LEU A 319 -8.36 0.16 -7.15
N HIS A 320 -9.22 -0.75 -7.58
CA HIS A 320 -10.45 -1.09 -6.88
C HIS A 320 -10.19 -1.92 -5.61
N GLU A 321 -9.49 -3.06 -5.72
CA GLU A 321 -9.27 -4.03 -4.64
C GLU A 321 -8.32 -3.55 -3.52
N LYS A 322 -7.74 -2.36 -3.59
CA LYS A 322 -6.83 -1.88 -2.52
C LYS A 322 -7.03 -0.43 -2.18
N MET A 323 -7.37 0.37 -3.19
CA MET A 323 -7.59 1.80 -3.04
C MET A 323 -9.05 2.18 -3.23
N ASN A 324 -9.98 1.25 -3.46
CA ASN A 324 -11.40 1.53 -3.70
C ASN A 324 -11.62 2.63 -4.75
N LEU A 325 -10.88 2.54 -5.86
CA LEU A 325 -11.01 3.43 -7.00
C LEU A 325 -11.49 2.66 -8.24
N ASP A 326 -12.70 2.98 -8.68
CA ASP A 326 -13.26 2.48 -9.93
C ASP A 326 -12.84 3.39 -11.09
N VAL A 327 -11.88 2.91 -11.90
CA VAL A 327 -11.24 3.67 -12.97
C VAL A 327 -11.52 3.03 -14.33
N ALA A 328 -11.86 3.85 -15.33
CA ALA A 328 -12.10 3.38 -16.69
C ALA A 328 -10.78 3.02 -17.39
N ARG A 329 -10.76 1.84 -18.02
CA ARG A 329 -9.63 1.33 -18.79
C ARG A 329 -9.87 1.55 -20.29
N PHE A 330 -8.95 2.22 -20.97
CA PHE A 330 -9.03 2.41 -22.42
C PHE A 330 -8.38 1.22 -23.14
N ASP A 331 -9.21 0.32 -23.65
CA ASP A 331 -8.77 -0.92 -24.30
C ASP A 331 -9.46 -1.12 -25.65
N LYS A 332 -8.71 -1.57 -26.65
CA LYS A 332 -9.19 -1.85 -28.02
C LYS A 332 -10.03 -0.73 -28.66
N GLY A 333 -9.79 0.53 -28.28
CA GLY A 333 -10.49 1.69 -28.83
C GLY A 333 -11.82 2.04 -28.17
N ALA A 334 -12.17 1.38 -27.06
CA ALA A 334 -13.33 1.69 -26.23
C ALA A 334 -12.90 1.80 -24.75
N PHE A 335 -13.76 2.39 -23.92
CA PHE A 335 -13.58 2.34 -22.47
C PHE A 335 -14.35 1.16 -21.91
N VAL A 336 -13.76 0.48 -20.93
CA VAL A 336 -14.39 -0.63 -20.21
C VAL A 336 -14.23 -0.47 -18.71
N ASP A 337 -15.21 -0.96 -17.96
CA ASP A 337 -15.16 -1.05 -16.51
C ASP A 337 -14.36 -2.28 -16.04
N ARG A 338 -14.33 -2.52 -14.72
CA ARG A 338 -13.61 -3.67 -14.11
C ARG A 338 -14.19 -5.03 -14.49
N HIS A 339 -15.44 -5.09 -14.96
CA HIS A 339 -16.12 -6.29 -15.43
C HIS A 339 -16.01 -6.47 -16.95
N ASP A 340 -15.16 -5.68 -17.60
CA ASP A 340 -14.98 -5.62 -19.05
C ASP A 340 -16.26 -5.17 -19.82
N ALA A 341 -17.21 -4.54 -19.13
CA ALA A 341 -18.39 -3.97 -19.76
C ALA A 341 -18.06 -2.62 -20.41
N PRO A 342 -18.56 -2.35 -21.63
CA PRO A 342 -18.25 -1.11 -22.34
C PRO A 342 -18.89 0.10 -21.67
N ILE A 343 -18.09 1.14 -21.45
CA ILE A 343 -18.53 2.43 -20.93
C ILE A 343 -18.74 3.38 -22.13
N PRO A 344 -19.96 3.87 -22.38
CA PRO A 344 -20.24 4.76 -23.49
C PRO A 344 -19.57 6.12 -23.27
N VAL A 345 -18.91 6.64 -24.31
CA VAL A 345 -18.31 7.97 -24.34
C VAL A 345 -18.70 8.65 -25.64
N ASP A 346 -18.98 9.95 -25.61
CA ASP A 346 -19.26 10.73 -26.82
C ASP A 346 -18.09 10.56 -27.81
N PRO A 347 -18.33 10.12 -29.06
CA PRO A 347 -17.30 9.96 -30.08
C PRO A 347 -16.45 11.21 -30.36
N ASN A 348 -16.95 12.41 -30.05
CA ASN A 348 -16.21 13.67 -30.21
C ASN A 348 -15.31 14.01 -29.02
N THR A 349 -15.47 13.31 -27.89
CA THR A 349 -14.64 13.53 -26.70
C THR A 349 -13.24 12.97 -26.94
N ASN A 350 -12.23 13.74 -26.55
CA ASN A 350 -10.87 13.27 -26.59
C ASN A 350 -10.69 12.13 -25.57
N PRO A 351 -10.32 10.89 -25.98
CA PRO A 351 -10.25 9.75 -25.06
C PRO A 351 -9.27 9.99 -23.92
N TRP A 352 -8.20 10.76 -24.13
CA TRP A 352 -7.16 11.00 -23.11
C TRP A 352 -7.60 11.99 -22.01
N SER A 353 -8.81 12.53 -22.11
CA SER A 353 -9.44 13.38 -21.10
C SER A 353 -10.92 13.05 -20.90
N ALA A 354 -11.35 11.84 -21.29
CA ALA A 354 -12.76 11.44 -21.19
C ALA A 354 -13.22 11.26 -19.75
N PHE A 355 -12.31 10.93 -18.85
CA PHE A 355 -12.57 10.68 -17.43
C PHE A 355 -11.57 11.44 -16.54
N PRO A 356 -11.90 11.66 -15.25
CA PRO A 356 -10.98 12.25 -14.27
C PRO A 356 -9.65 11.48 -14.18
N ILE A 357 -9.73 10.15 -14.20
CA ILE A 357 -8.57 9.26 -14.23
C ILE A 357 -8.66 8.41 -15.50
N VAL A 358 -7.67 8.53 -16.38
CA VAL A 358 -7.58 7.72 -17.61
C VAL A 358 -6.48 6.69 -17.47
N LEU A 359 -6.86 5.41 -17.46
CA LEU A 359 -5.92 4.28 -17.52
C LEU A 359 -5.76 3.81 -18.97
N ALA A 360 -4.56 3.95 -19.53
CA ALA A 360 -4.30 3.65 -20.93
C ALA A 360 -2.91 3.01 -21.14
N SER A 361 -2.75 2.33 -22.28
CA SER A 361 -1.48 1.68 -22.59
C SER A 361 -0.40 2.68 -22.99
N SER A 362 0.79 2.56 -22.40
CA SER A 362 2.00 3.27 -22.83
C SER A 362 2.37 2.98 -24.30
N HIS A 363 2.06 1.78 -24.80
CA HIS A 363 2.27 1.40 -26.21
C HIS A 363 1.35 2.16 -27.15
N LEU A 364 0.09 2.36 -26.75
CA LEU A 364 -0.88 3.13 -27.52
C LEU A 364 -0.49 4.60 -27.57
N ALA A 365 0.01 5.15 -26.46
CA ALA A 365 0.49 6.52 -26.36
C ALA A 365 1.68 6.82 -27.31
N ARG A 366 2.52 5.82 -27.61
CA ARG A 366 3.66 5.94 -28.55
C ARG A 366 3.25 6.19 -30.00
N ARG A 367 2.00 5.90 -30.39
CA ARG A 367 1.55 6.02 -31.78
C ARG A 367 1.40 7.49 -32.20
N ARG A 368 1.78 7.82 -33.44
CA ARG A 368 1.84 9.22 -33.92
C ARG A 368 0.47 9.91 -33.93
N ASP A 369 -0.58 9.20 -34.31
CA ASP A 369 -1.96 9.68 -34.29
C ASP A 369 -2.44 9.98 -32.87
N ARG A 370 -2.08 9.12 -31.91
CA ARG A 370 -2.46 9.25 -30.49
C ARG A 370 -1.68 10.32 -29.75
N ARG A 371 -0.39 10.49 -30.07
CA ARG A 371 0.46 11.55 -29.53
C ARG A 371 -0.17 12.93 -29.69
N ARG A 372 -0.78 13.24 -30.84
CA ARG A 372 -1.48 14.51 -31.03
C ARG A 372 -2.69 14.65 -30.09
N GLN A 373 -3.50 13.60 -29.98
CA GLN A 373 -4.66 13.61 -29.09
C GLN A 373 -4.26 13.82 -27.62
N ILE A 374 -3.17 13.19 -27.17
CA ILE A 374 -2.61 13.41 -25.82
C ILE A 374 -2.25 14.88 -25.63
N LEU A 375 -1.51 15.46 -26.58
CA LEU A 375 -1.09 16.86 -26.48
C LEU A 375 -2.27 17.84 -26.50
N ASP A 376 -3.37 17.49 -27.17
CA ASP A 376 -4.62 18.26 -27.19
C ASP A 376 -5.50 18.02 -25.94
N ALA A 377 -5.22 16.99 -25.14
CA ALA A 377 -6.05 16.59 -24.00
C ALA A 377 -5.65 17.23 -22.67
N GLY A 378 -4.36 17.46 -22.42
CA GLY A 378 -3.89 17.97 -21.13
C GLY A 378 -4.08 19.49 -20.94
N PRO A 379 -3.47 20.10 -19.91
CA PRO A 379 -2.56 19.48 -18.95
C PRO A 379 -3.28 18.55 -17.95
N TRP A 380 -2.51 17.72 -17.23
CA TRP A 380 -2.95 16.85 -16.14
C TRP A 380 -2.37 17.31 -14.80
N ASP A 381 -3.06 17.02 -13.70
CA ASP A 381 -2.50 17.26 -12.37
C ASP A 381 -1.44 16.21 -12.01
N VAL A 382 -1.66 14.97 -12.43
CA VAL A 382 -0.76 13.84 -12.22
C VAL A 382 -0.62 13.04 -13.51
N VAL A 383 0.62 12.78 -13.93
CA VAL A 383 0.92 11.74 -14.92
C VAL A 383 1.68 10.64 -14.21
N LEU A 384 1.23 9.40 -14.37
CA LEU A 384 1.91 8.22 -13.87
C LEU A 384 2.35 7.35 -15.04
N VAL A 385 3.60 6.90 -15.02
CA VAL A 385 4.15 5.98 -16.02
C VAL A 385 4.71 4.75 -15.31
N ASP A 386 4.07 3.60 -15.54
CA ASP A 386 4.56 2.31 -15.06
C ASP A 386 5.52 1.67 -16.06
N GLU A 387 6.43 0.83 -15.56
CA GLU A 387 7.59 0.31 -16.28
C GLU A 387 8.35 1.41 -17.04
N ALA A 388 8.63 2.50 -16.32
CA ALA A 388 9.25 3.70 -16.85
C ALA A 388 10.63 3.44 -17.50
N HIS A 389 11.30 2.33 -17.18
CA HIS A 389 12.55 1.91 -17.83
C HIS A 389 12.42 1.73 -19.36
N HIS A 390 11.20 1.57 -19.89
CA HIS A 390 10.95 1.60 -21.33
C HIS A 390 11.12 2.99 -21.96
N ALA A 391 11.18 4.08 -21.18
CA ALA A 391 11.42 5.44 -21.66
C ALA A 391 12.92 5.76 -21.65
N ARG A 392 13.64 5.34 -22.71
CA ARG A 392 15.10 5.47 -22.81
C ARG A 392 15.59 5.87 -24.21
N ARG A 393 16.88 6.18 -24.31
CA ARG A 393 17.60 6.31 -25.59
C ARG A 393 17.84 4.96 -26.26
N ARG A 394 18.00 4.99 -27.58
CA ARG A 394 18.14 3.78 -28.41
C ARG A 394 19.56 3.19 -28.43
N GLY A 395 20.58 3.97 -28.07
CA GLY A 395 21.96 3.54 -28.11
C GLY A 395 22.65 3.71 -26.74
N SER A 396 23.94 3.41 -26.69
CA SER A 396 24.75 3.41 -25.46
C SER A 396 25.33 4.77 -25.09
N LYS A 397 25.17 5.79 -25.94
CA LYS A 397 25.72 7.13 -25.68
C LYS A 397 24.63 8.07 -25.19
N PRO A 398 24.95 8.98 -24.24
CA PRO A 398 24.01 10.01 -23.79
C PRO A 398 23.49 10.94 -24.90
N THR A 399 24.21 11.01 -26.03
CA THR A 399 23.85 11.80 -27.22
C THR A 399 22.89 11.10 -28.18
N ASP A 400 22.57 9.83 -27.95
CA ASP A 400 21.76 9.03 -28.88
C ASP A 400 20.29 9.44 -28.85
N THR A 401 19.55 9.09 -29.90
CA THR A 401 18.16 9.53 -30.07
C THR A 401 17.22 8.87 -29.05
N PRO A 402 16.30 9.64 -28.42
CA PRO A 402 15.27 9.08 -27.55
C PRO A 402 14.32 8.17 -28.33
N ASN A 403 13.79 7.13 -27.67
CA ASN A 403 12.73 6.33 -28.26
C ASN A 403 11.38 7.08 -28.24
N SER A 404 10.33 6.49 -28.81
CA SER A 404 9.03 7.16 -28.96
C SER A 404 8.38 7.56 -27.63
N LEU A 405 8.58 6.78 -26.57
CA LEU A 405 8.00 7.05 -25.25
C LEU A 405 8.76 8.18 -24.56
N LEU A 406 10.10 8.10 -24.49
CA LEU A 406 10.92 9.17 -23.93
C LEU A 406 10.72 10.49 -24.69
N ALA A 407 10.64 10.43 -26.03
CA ALA A 407 10.38 11.61 -26.85
C ALA A 407 8.98 12.21 -26.62
N LEU A 408 7.97 11.38 -26.31
CA LEU A 408 6.64 11.87 -25.92
C LEU A 408 6.69 12.58 -24.57
N LEU A 409 7.31 11.96 -23.57
CA LEU A 409 7.44 12.54 -22.23
C LEU A 409 8.26 13.84 -22.25
N GLN A 410 9.35 13.89 -23.01
CA GLN A 410 10.11 15.13 -23.20
C GLN A 410 9.25 16.24 -23.83
N GLU A 411 8.48 15.94 -24.88
CA GLU A 411 7.57 16.93 -25.49
C GLU A 411 6.47 17.39 -24.50
N MET A 412 5.91 16.45 -23.74
CA MET A 412 4.90 16.77 -22.73
C MET A 412 5.47 17.64 -21.61
N ARG A 413 6.70 17.36 -21.15
CA ARG A 413 7.42 18.19 -20.18
C ARG A 413 7.64 19.60 -20.71
N ASP A 414 8.15 19.71 -21.94
CA ASP A 414 8.50 21.00 -22.56
C ASP A 414 7.25 21.87 -22.83
N LYS A 415 6.07 21.24 -22.91
CA LYS A 415 4.75 21.90 -23.02
C LYS A 415 4.01 22.02 -21.68
N GLU A 416 4.66 21.70 -20.55
CA GLU A 416 4.08 21.79 -19.20
C GLU A 416 2.76 21.00 -19.07
N MET A 417 2.69 19.83 -19.70
CA MET A 417 1.47 19.01 -19.75
C MET A 417 1.13 18.33 -18.42
N TRP A 418 1.94 18.47 -17.37
CA TRP A 418 1.64 17.94 -16.04
C TRP A 418 2.10 18.87 -14.91
N ARG A 419 1.43 18.80 -13.76
CA ARG A 419 1.92 19.41 -12.50
C ARG A 419 2.88 18.49 -11.77
N ALA A 420 2.57 17.19 -11.68
CA ALA A 420 3.43 16.16 -11.10
C ALA A 420 3.57 14.95 -12.03
N LEU A 421 4.78 14.38 -12.06
CA LEU A 421 5.10 13.15 -12.79
C LEU A 421 5.60 12.09 -11.81
N TYR A 422 4.96 10.93 -11.80
CA TYR A 422 5.37 9.76 -11.03
C TYR A 422 5.78 8.64 -11.97
N LEU A 423 7.01 8.17 -11.82
CA LEU A 423 7.57 7.09 -12.63
C LEU A 423 7.71 5.86 -11.74
N ALA A 424 7.26 4.69 -12.18
CA ALA A 424 7.44 3.43 -11.45
C ALA A 424 8.25 2.44 -12.31
N THR A 425 9.26 1.81 -11.71
CA THR A 425 10.06 0.76 -12.37
C THR A 425 10.89 0.02 -11.34
N ALA A 426 11.10 -1.29 -11.47
CA ALA A 426 12.05 -1.99 -10.59
C ALA A 426 13.53 -1.76 -10.99
N THR A 427 13.76 -1.47 -12.28
CA THR A 427 15.08 -1.33 -12.89
C THR A 427 15.23 0.05 -13.52
N PRO A 428 15.53 1.10 -12.73
CA PRO A 428 15.67 2.46 -13.28
C PRO A 428 16.90 2.60 -14.19
N MET A 429 17.90 1.72 -14.04
CA MET A 429 19.07 1.59 -14.89
C MET A 429 19.08 0.18 -15.49
N GLN A 430 19.18 0.06 -16.82
CA GLN A 430 19.21 -1.23 -17.52
C GLN A 430 20.51 -1.48 -18.25
N MET A 431 21.24 -0.50 -18.75
CA MET A 431 22.46 -0.80 -19.53
C MET A 431 23.52 0.27 -19.31
N ASN A 432 23.09 1.49 -19.05
CA ASN A 432 23.98 2.63 -18.94
C ASN A 432 23.44 3.64 -17.91
N PRO A 433 24.29 4.41 -17.20
CA PRO A 433 23.87 5.34 -16.15
C PRO A 433 23.04 6.51 -16.67
N HIS A 434 23.16 6.84 -17.96
CA HIS A 434 22.36 7.89 -18.55
C HIS A 434 20.87 7.53 -18.65
N GLU A 435 20.51 6.25 -18.56
CA GLU A 435 19.09 5.84 -18.54
C GLU A 435 18.42 6.29 -17.23
N ALA A 436 19.12 6.18 -16.10
CA ALA A 436 18.63 6.75 -14.84
C ALA A 436 18.46 8.28 -14.97
N TRP A 437 19.41 8.96 -15.65
CA TRP A 437 19.29 10.39 -15.94
C TRP A 437 18.08 10.73 -16.84
N ASP A 438 17.84 9.94 -17.89
CA ASP A 438 16.71 10.14 -18.81
C ASP A 438 15.38 10.17 -18.03
N LEU A 439 15.24 9.35 -16.99
CA LEU A 439 14.05 9.34 -16.11
C LEU A 439 14.02 10.53 -15.15
N ILE A 440 15.06 10.73 -14.35
CA ILE A 440 15.05 11.79 -13.31
C ILE A 440 15.01 13.20 -13.91
N SER A 441 15.56 13.40 -15.11
CA SER A 441 15.52 14.69 -15.81
C SER A 441 14.10 15.13 -16.21
N LEU A 442 13.13 14.21 -16.21
CA LEU A 442 11.71 14.51 -16.41
C LEU A 442 11.05 15.08 -15.14
N LEU A 443 11.68 14.94 -13.98
CA LEU A 443 11.12 15.29 -12.66
C LEU A 443 11.34 16.77 -12.27
N GLY A 444 11.80 17.60 -13.22
CA GLY A 444 11.99 19.03 -13.04
C GLY A 444 13.22 19.40 -12.20
N LEU A 445 14.37 18.75 -12.45
CA LEU A 445 15.62 19.02 -11.74
C LEU A 445 16.18 20.42 -12.05
N LYS A 446 16.90 21.00 -11.08
CA LYS A 446 17.52 22.34 -11.20
C LYS A 446 18.93 22.28 -11.73
N GLY A 447 19.34 23.34 -12.43
CA GLY A 447 20.71 23.54 -12.91
C GLY A 447 21.24 22.39 -13.78
N ARG A 448 22.51 22.05 -13.61
CA ARG A 448 23.23 21.04 -14.38
C ARG A 448 22.61 19.64 -14.26
N TRP A 449 21.96 19.33 -13.14
CA TRP A 449 21.27 18.04 -12.95
C TRP A 449 20.19 17.77 -14.00
N GLY A 450 19.44 18.79 -14.43
CA GLY A 450 18.34 18.63 -15.39
C GLY A 450 18.71 18.82 -16.86
N VAL A 451 19.90 19.34 -17.16
CA VAL A 451 20.28 19.78 -18.50
C VAL A 451 21.27 18.84 -19.18
N SER A 452 22.15 18.19 -18.42
CA SER A 452 23.28 17.44 -18.97
C SER A 452 23.43 16.06 -18.34
N ALA A 453 23.11 15.02 -19.12
CA ALA A 453 23.44 13.63 -18.78
C ALA A 453 24.96 13.44 -18.58
N GLU A 454 25.77 14.17 -19.35
CA GLU A 454 27.22 14.13 -19.23
C GLU A 454 27.70 14.66 -17.89
N ASP A 455 27.16 15.79 -17.41
CA ASP A 455 27.52 16.35 -16.10
C ASP A 455 27.04 15.43 -14.97
N PHE A 456 25.84 14.85 -15.09
CA PHE A 456 25.35 13.84 -14.14
C PHE A 456 26.33 12.66 -14.02
N ILE A 457 26.69 12.04 -15.14
CA ILE A 457 27.64 10.92 -15.13
C ILE A 457 29.01 11.36 -14.62
N ARG A 458 29.47 12.54 -15.05
CA ARG A 458 30.77 13.09 -14.66
C ARG A 458 30.85 13.35 -13.17
N TYR A 459 29.77 13.81 -12.55
CA TYR A 459 29.70 14.04 -11.09
C TYR A 459 30.10 12.77 -10.33
N PHE A 460 29.43 11.67 -10.61
CA PHE A 460 29.71 10.39 -9.95
C PHE A 460 31.08 9.80 -10.36
N LYS A 461 31.52 9.99 -11.62
CA LYS A 461 32.90 9.64 -12.03
C LYS A 461 33.95 10.33 -11.19
N LEU A 462 33.75 11.60 -10.89
CA LEU A 462 34.68 12.37 -10.06
C LEU A 462 34.72 11.82 -8.62
N LEU A 463 33.63 11.28 -8.09
CA LEU A 463 33.61 10.67 -6.75
C LEU A 463 34.35 9.33 -6.69
N ALA A 464 34.55 8.64 -7.82
CA ALA A 464 35.39 7.45 -7.89
C ALA A 464 36.90 7.75 -8.02
N ILE A 465 37.25 8.99 -8.39
CA ILE A 465 38.65 9.43 -8.56
C ILE A 465 39.23 9.86 -7.20
N ASP A 466 40.54 9.70 -7.04
CA ASP A 466 41.28 10.22 -5.88
C ASP A 466 40.92 11.69 -5.60
N PRO A 467 40.51 12.05 -4.37
CA PRO A 467 40.10 13.41 -3.99
C PRO A 467 41.08 14.52 -4.36
N MET A 468 42.38 14.23 -4.45
CA MET A 468 43.42 15.19 -4.85
C MET A 468 43.29 15.64 -6.31
N HIS A 469 42.74 14.79 -7.18
CA HIS A 469 42.65 15.02 -8.63
C HIS A 469 41.25 15.38 -9.12
N ARG A 470 40.26 15.51 -8.22
CA ARG A 470 38.87 15.80 -8.58
C ARG A 470 38.71 17.22 -9.10
N HIS A 471 37.79 17.39 -10.04
CA HIS A 471 37.32 18.70 -10.47
C HIS A 471 36.29 19.23 -9.47
N TRP A 472 36.78 19.71 -8.32
CA TRP A 472 35.96 20.18 -7.20
C TRP A 472 35.00 21.30 -7.56
N ASP A 473 35.35 22.17 -8.50
CA ASP A 473 34.48 23.27 -8.94
C ASP A 473 33.16 22.73 -9.50
N LEU A 474 33.20 21.65 -10.30
CA LEU A 474 31.99 21.01 -10.83
C LEU A 474 31.16 20.37 -9.71
N LEU A 475 31.80 19.62 -8.80
CA LEU A 475 31.12 18.96 -7.67
C LEU A 475 30.40 19.97 -6.78
N CYS A 476 31.09 21.05 -6.40
CA CYS A 476 30.56 22.08 -5.52
C CYS A 476 29.46 22.90 -6.19
N ALA A 477 29.60 23.17 -7.50
CA ALA A 477 28.57 23.87 -8.26
C ALA A 477 27.33 22.97 -8.45
N MET A 478 27.48 21.65 -8.61
CA MET A 478 26.32 20.74 -8.72
C MET A 478 25.64 20.54 -7.38
N LEU A 479 26.41 20.54 -6.28
CA LEU A 479 25.85 20.59 -4.93
C LEU A 479 25.05 21.88 -4.69
N ASP A 480 25.55 23.03 -5.18
CA ASP A 480 24.83 24.31 -5.14
C ASP A 480 23.52 24.26 -5.96
N ASP A 481 23.56 23.73 -7.19
CA ASP A 481 22.37 23.51 -8.01
C ASP A 481 21.33 22.59 -7.34
N TYR A 482 21.79 21.62 -6.55
CA TYR A 482 20.91 20.75 -5.76
C TYR A 482 20.22 21.54 -4.64
N PHE A 483 20.97 22.33 -3.86
CA PHE A 483 20.39 23.18 -2.80
C PHE A 483 19.58 24.38 -3.32
N ALA A 484 19.63 24.67 -4.62
CA ALA A 484 18.74 25.63 -5.27
C ALA A 484 17.29 25.11 -5.39
N ASP A 485 17.03 23.81 -5.21
CA ASP A 485 15.68 23.28 -5.00
C ASP A 485 15.21 23.65 -3.58
N PRO A 486 14.14 24.46 -3.41
CA PRO A 486 13.67 24.89 -2.09
C PRO A 486 13.18 23.72 -1.23
N GLN A 487 12.93 22.55 -1.83
CA GLN A 487 12.56 21.32 -1.13
C GLN A 487 13.72 20.30 -1.06
N ALA A 488 14.96 20.71 -1.32
CA ALA A 488 16.13 19.91 -1.02
C ALA A 488 16.33 19.84 0.50
N GLU A 489 16.43 18.64 1.04
CA GLU A 489 16.60 18.43 2.48
C GLU A 489 18.09 18.38 2.84
N ARG A 490 18.51 19.09 3.90
CA ARG A 490 19.83 18.86 4.50
C ARG A 490 19.71 17.74 5.51
N GLU A 491 20.57 16.73 5.43
CA GLU A 491 20.50 15.60 6.35
C GLU A 491 21.11 15.95 7.70
N ALA A 492 20.26 16.33 8.65
CA ALA A 492 20.68 16.72 10.00
C ALA A 492 21.41 15.61 10.77
N ASP A 493 21.10 14.34 10.50
CA ASP A 493 21.80 13.20 11.10
C ASP A 493 23.26 13.14 10.65
N LEU A 494 23.49 13.26 9.34
CA LEU A 494 24.83 13.31 8.76
C LEU A 494 25.60 14.56 9.20
N GLU A 495 24.95 15.72 9.29
CA GLU A 495 25.60 16.93 9.83
C GLU A 495 26.10 16.73 11.27
N ARG A 496 25.30 16.06 12.12
CA ARG A 496 25.70 15.72 13.49
C ARG A 496 26.86 14.74 13.52
N GLU A 497 26.82 13.68 12.70
CA GLU A 497 27.92 12.72 12.60
C GLU A 497 29.24 13.37 12.15
N ILE A 498 29.16 14.32 11.21
CA ILE A 498 30.32 15.09 10.75
C ILE A 498 30.84 16.00 11.87
N ASP A 499 29.94 16.67 12.61
CA ASP A 499 30.32 17.53 13.74
C ASP A 499 31.00 16.73 14.86
N ASP A 500 30.45 15.56 15.19
CA ASP A 500 31.01 14.65 16.19
C ASP A 500 32.40 14.12 15.76
N ALA A 501 32.60 13.84 14.48
CA ALA A 501 33.87 13.31 13.97
C ALA A 501 34.96 14.37 13.78
N LEU A 502 34.62 15.53 13.21
CA LEU A 502 35.61 16.55 12.79
C LEU A 502 35.66 17.78 13.72
N GLY A 503 34.69 17.93 14.61
CA GLY A 503 34.42 19.17 15.34
C GLY A 503 33.91 20.29 14.42
N TRP A 504 33.30 21.31 15.03
CA TRP A 504 32.62 22.41 14.33
C TRP A 504 33.40 23.03 13.15
N THR A 505 34.70 23.31 13.33
CA THR A 505 35.51 23.92 12.26
C THR A 505 35.75 22.98 11.09
N GLY A 506 35.94 21.68 11.35
CA GLY A 506 36.12 20.69 10.29
C GLY A 506 34.79 20.36 9.61
N ALA A 507 33.70 20.31 10.38
CA ALA A 507 32.35 20.12 9.88
C ALA A 507 31.88 21.25 8.97
N TYR A 508 32.21 22.50 9.31
CA TYR A 508 31.92 23.65 8.45
C TYR A 508 32.55 23.52 7.06
N VAL A 509 33.78 23.00 6.98
CA VAL A 509 34.47 22.81 5.69
C VAL A 509 33.77 21.79 4.79
N VAL A 510 33.10 20.79 5.36
CA VAL A 510 32.31 19.80 4.63
C VAL A 510 30.92 20.36 4.28
N THR A 511 30.21 20.89 5.28
CA THR A 511 28.82 21.33 5.16
C THR A 511 28.66 22.61 4.34
N ALA A 512 29.71 23.42 4.19
CA ALA A 512 29.72 24.63 3.36
C ALA A 512 30.20 24.39 1.92
N LEU A 513 30.42 23.14 1.49
CA LEU A 513 30.93 22.80 0.15
C LEU A 513 30.12 23.40 -1.02
N ALA A 514 28.82 23.65 -0.83
CA ALA A 514 27.97 24.27 -1.85
C ALA A 514 28.54 25.63 -2.25
N GLY A 515 28.98 25.76 -3.51
CA GLY A 515 29.62 26.98 -4.02
C GLY A 515 31.02 27.29 -3.45
N ASN A 516 31.58 26.45 -2.57
CA ASN A 516 32.89 26.69 -1.93
C ASN A 516 33.85 25.51 -2.13
N PRO A 517 34.62 25.47 -3.23
CA PRO A 517 35.57 24.39 -3.47
C PRO A 517 36.72 24.37 -2.44
N PRO A 518 37.27 23.19 -2.10
CA PRO A 518 38.41 23.07 -1.19
C PRO A 518 39.62 23.89 -1.65
N SER A 519 40.25 24.58 -0.70
CA SER A 519 41.46 25.37 -0.94
C SER A 519 42.64 24.50 -1.39
N ALA A 520 43.62 25.10 -2.08
CA ALA A 520 44.82 24.38 -2.52
C ALA A 520 45.57 23.70 -1.35
N ASP A 521 45.66 24.38 -0.20
CA ASP A 521 46.32 23.87 1.00
C ASP A 521 45.60 22.67 1.62
N LEU A 522 44.26 22.64 1.53
CA LEU A 522 43.46 21.52 1.99
C LEU A 522 43.59 20.33 1.03
N LYS A 523 43.52 20.58 -0.28
CA LYS A 523 43.68 19.57 -1.33
C LYS A 523 45.03 18.86 -1.29
N ALA A 524 46.10 19.58 -0.95
CA ALA A 524 47.43 19.00 -0.80
C ALA A 524 47.55 17.96 0.34
N LYS A 525 46.53 17.86 1.20
CA LYS A 525 46.47 16.91 2.32
C LYS A 525 45.49 15.77 2.08
N PHE A 526 44.90 15.67 0.89
CA PHE A 526 44.03 14.57 0.52
C PHE A 526 44.84 13.35 0.05
N PRO A 527 44.35 12.12 0.28
CA PRO A 527 43.14 11.77 1.04
C PRO A 527 43.34 11.90 2.56
N ASN A 528 42.30 12.31 3.27
CA ASN A 528 42.21 12.38 4.73
C ASN A 528 40.75 12.21 5.20
N GLU A 529 40.56 12.15 6.52
CA GLU A 529 39.23 12.00 7.14
C GLU A 529 38.23 13.07 6.67
N THR A 530 38.66 14.32 6.50
CA THR A 530 37.78 15.39 5.97
C THR A 530 37.32 15.07 4.54
N SER A 531 38.20 14.62 3.65
CA SER A 531 37.81 14.25 2.27
C SER A 531 36.88 13.03 2.21
N GLU A 532 36.96 12.11 3.19
CA GLU A 532 36.01 11.00 3.30
C GLU A 532 34.61 11.50 3.68
N TRP A 533 34.52 12.44 4.63
CA TRP A 533 33.25 13.09 4.97
C TRP A 533 32.71 13.97 3.84
N MET A 534 33.58 14.63 3.06
CA MET A 534 33.17 15.32 1.84
C MET A 534 32.56 14.38 0.81
N ASP A 535 33.11 13.17 0.65
CA ASP A 535 32.57 12.15 -0.27
C ASP A 535 31.16 11.73 0.16
N LYS A 536 31.00 11.38 1.45
CA LYS A 536 29.68 11.07 2.04
C LYS A 536 28.69 12.20 1.85
N TRP A 537 29.10 13.45 2.14
CA TRP A 537 28.26 14.63 1.99
C TRP A 537 27.78 14.84 0.55
N LEU A 538 28.68 14.69 -0.42
CA LEU A 538 28.37 14.83 -1.85
C LEU A 538 27.43 13.73 -2.34
N ARG A 539 27.72 12.46 -2.04
CA ARG A 539 26.84 11.32 -2.42
C ARG A 539 25.44 11.45 -1.84
N ARG A 540 25.34 12.00 -0.63
CA ARG A 540 24.09 12.08 0.10
C ARG A 540 23.24 13.30 -0.24
N HIS A 541 23.79 14.32 -0.89
CA HIS A 541 23.05 15.53 -1.28
C HIS A 541 22.94 15.62 -2.80
N THR A 542 22.22 14.65 -3.37
CA THR A 542 21.94 14.57 -4.81
C THR A 542 20.43 14.45 -5.05
N PRO A 543 19.95 14.82 -6.25
CA PRO A 543 18.55 14.57 -6.62
C PRO A 543 18.14 13.09 -6.55
N MET A 544 19.09 12.15 -6.65
CA MET A 544 18.77 10.72 -6.54
C MET A 544 18.19 10.38 -5.17
N ARG A 545 18.75 10.91 -4.08
CA ARG A 545 18.21 10.69 -2.72
C ARG A 545 16.81 11.26 -2.54
N ASP A 546 16.56 12.44 -3.10
CA ASP A 546 15.33 13.18 -2.83
C ASP A 546 14.20 12.89 -3.81
N ARG A 547 14.51 12.36 -4.99
CA ARG A 547 13.53 12.09 -6.04
C ARG A 547 13.32 10.61 -6.32
N VAL A 548 14.22 9.74 -5.86
CA VAL A 548 14.13 8.29 -6.09
C VAL A 548 13.90 7.59 -4.76
N PHE A 549 12.86 6.78 -4.68
CA PHE A 549 12.64 5.84 -3.59
C PHE A 549 13.09 4.45 -4.05
N ARG A 550 13.98 3.82 -3.29
CA ARG A 550 14.42 2.45 -3.56
C ARG A 550 14.54 1.70 -2.24
N ASN A 551 13.56 0.85 -1.99
CA ASN A 551 13.54 -0.10 -0.90
C ASN A 551 13.79 -1.52 -1.43
N THR A 552 14.37 -2.36 -0.58
CA THR A 552 14.65 -3.77 -0.88
C THR A 552 14.03 -4.68 0.18
N ARG A 553 14.02 -5.99 -0.06
CA ARG A 553 13.63 -6.98 0.96
C ARG A 553 14.49 -6.86 2.23
N LYS A 554 15.73 -6.38 2.13
CA LYS A 554 16.57 -6.08 3.29
C LYS A 554 15.95 -4.98 4.15
N THR A 555 15.51 -3.88 3.54
CA THR A 555 14.79 -2.80 4.25
C THR A 555 13.60 -3.32 5.03
N MET A 556 12.82 -4.24 4.45
CA MET A 556 11.67 -4.86 5.13
C MET A 556 12.09 -5.70 6.34
N ARG A 557 13.17 -6.48 6.20
CA ARG A 557 13.71 -7.27 7.31
C ARG A 557 14.28 -6.40 8.41
N ASP A 558 14.87 -5.26 8.05
CA ASP A 558 15.36 -4.28 9.03
C ASP A 558 14.18 -3.66 9.80
N TYR A 559 13.06 -3.33 9.14
CA TYR A 559 11.83 -2.88 9.82
C TYR A 559 11.27 -3.94 10.78
N GLN A 560 11.32 -5.21 10.37
CA GLN A 560 10.91 -6.34 11.23
C GLN A 560 11.87 -6.52 12.42
N ALA A 561 13.18 -6.43 12.21
CA ALA A 561 14.18 -6.49 13.26
C ALA A 561 14.07 -5.33 14.26
N ALA A 562 13.60 -4.16 13.82
CA ALA A 562 13.27 -3.02 14.66
C ALA A 562 11.93 -3.15 15.40
N GLY A 563 11.13 -4.19 15.13
CA GLY A 563 9.81 -4.41 15.73
C GLY A 563 8.70 -3.50 15.18
N ILE A 564 8.94 -2.83 14.05
CA ILE A 564 7.95 -1.98 13.38
C ILE A 564 6.99 -2.84 12.54
N ILE A 565 7.54 -3.84 11.83
CA ILE A 565 6.73 -4.87 11.17
C ILE A 565 6.60 -6.04 12.14
N PRO A 566 5.37 -6.52 12.41
CA PRO A 566 5.14 -7.69 13.24
C PRO A 566 5.88 -8.96 12.73
N ASN A 567 6.28 -9.85 13.64
CA ASN A 567 7.03 -11.07 13.30
C ASN A 567 6.19 -12.12 12.54
N ASP A 568 4.87 -12.02 12.62
CA ASP A 568 3.91 -12.86 11.89
C ASP A 568 3.71 -12.41 10.44
N VAL A 569 4.11 -11.17 10.08
CA VAL A 569 4.17 -10.76 8.68
C VAL A 569 5.36 -11.44 8.02
N VAL A 570 5.08 -12.39 7.13
CA VAL A 570 6.10 -13.16 6.43
C VAL A 570 6.78 -12.30 5.37
N ILE A 571 8.09 -12.14 5.51
CA ILE A 571 9.00 -11.62 4.48
C ILE A 571 9.79 -12.83 3.95
N PRO A 572 9.49 -13.34 2.76
CA PRO A 572 10.03 -14.60 2.29
C PRO A 572 11.55 -14.56 2.00
N TYR A 573 12.16 -15.73 2.04
CA TYR A 573 13.50 -16.06 1.56
C TYR A 573 13.36 -16.96 0.33
N ARG A 574 13.98 -16.55 -0.76
CA ARG A 574 13.99 -17.31 -2.01
C ARG A 574 15.18 -18.25 -2.06
N HIS A 575 14.92 -19.49 -2.48
CA HIS A 575 15.93 -20.52 -2.72
C HIS A 575 15.80 -20.95 -4.18
N VAL A 576 16.66 -20.41 -5.04
CA VAL A 576 16.63 -20.70 -6.48
C VAL A 576 17.56 -21.86 -6.80
N LYS A 577 17.06 -22.84 -7.56
CA LYS A 577 17.85 -23.98 -8.02
C LYS A 577 17.67 -24.18 -9.53
N ASP A 578 18.76 -24.07 -10.26
CA ASP A 578 18.79 -24.38 -11.69
C ASP A 578 18.97 -25.89 -11.91
N GLU A 579 18.11 -26.48 -12.74
CA GLU A 579 18.07 -27.92 -13.03
C GLU A 579 18.38 -28.16 -14.52
N PHE A 580 19.54 -28.76 -14.79
CA PHE A 580 19.99 -29.11 -16.13
C PHE A 580 19.60 -30.55 -16.46
N ILE A 581 18.60 -30.73 -17.32
CA ILE A 581 17.93 -32.01 -17.56
C ILE A 581 18.54 -32.69 -18.78
N PRO A 582 19.23 -33.84 -18.63
CA PRO A 582 19.84 -34.54 -19.74
C PRO A 582 18.77 -35.13 -20.67
N LEU A 583 18.94 -34.91 -21.97
CA LEU A 583 18.11 -35.53 -23.01
C LEU A 583 18.51 -37.01 -23.19
N GLN A 584 17.52 -37.88 -23.34
CA GLN A 584 17.78 -39.27 -23.75
C GLN A 584 18.42 -39.33 -25.14
N PRO A 585 19.17 -40.39 -25.49
CA PRO A 585 19.89 -40.45 -26.77
C PRO A 585 19.01 -40.27 -28.03
N ASN A 586 17.75 -40.71 -27.98
CA ASN A 586 16.78 -40.48 -29.06
C ASN A 586 16.27 -39.03 -29.09
N GLU A 587 15.97 -38.46 -27.92
CA GLU A 587 15.57 -37.06 -27.77
C GLU A 587 16.67 -36.11 -28.26
N ARG A 588 17.92 -36.34 -27.85
CA ARG A 588 19.09 -35.56 -28.26
C ARG A 588 19.24 -35.54 -29.77
N ARG A 589 19.22 -36.73 -30.41
CA ARG A 589 19.33 -36.83 -31.88
C ARG A 589 18.20 -36.10 -32.60
N LEU A 590 16.98 -36.12 -32.08
CA LEU A 590 15.87 -35.42 -32.70
C LEU A 590 15.97 -33.90 -32.48
N TYR A 591 16.35 -33.48 -31.28
CA TYR A 591 16.59 -32.09 -30.93
C TYR A 591 17.62 -31.46 -31.88
N GLU A 592 18.79 -32.10 -32.03
CA GLU A 592 19.88 -31.63 -32.92
C GLU A 592 19.42 -31.53 -34.39
N ARG A 593 18.60 -32.49 -34.85
CA ARG A 593 18.05 -32.46 -36.22
C ARG A 593 17.09 -31.30 -36.45
N ILE A 594 16.19 -31.04 -35.50
CA ILE A 594 15.23 -29.93 -35.60
C ILE A 594 15.95 -28.59 -35.45
N GLU A 595 16.95 -28.50 -34.56
CA GLU A 595 17.83 -27.35 -34.42
C GLU A 595 18.55 -27.03 -35.73
N GLU A 596 19.15 -28.02 -36.39
CA GLU A 596 19.80 -27.85 -37.68
C GLU A 596 18.84 -27.37 -38.77
N TYR A 597 17.60 -27.87 -38.76
CA TYR A 597 16.53 -27.40 -39.63
C TYR A 597 16.22 -25.91 -39.41
N ILE A 598 15.93 -25.51 -38.17
CA ILE A 598 15.61 -24.12 -37.80
C ILE A 598 16.75 -23.20 -38.23
N ARG A 599 18.00 -23.59 -37.92
CA ARG A 599 19.21 -22.85 -38.25
C ARG A 599 19.39 -22.67 -39.75
N ARG A 600 19.25 -23.74 -40.53
CA ARG A 600 19.40 -23.70 -41.99
C ARG A 600 18.39 -22.76 -42.63
N HIS A 601 17.14 -22.80 -42.18
CA HIS A 601 16.08 -21.92 -42.69
C HIS A 601 16.26 -20.47 -42.22
N TYR A 602 16.62 -20.23 -40.96
CA TYR A 602 16.94 -18.89 -40.45
C TYR A 602 18.02 -18.19 -41.28
N ASN A 603 19.16 -18.87 -41.50
CA ASN A 603 20.27 -18.32 -42.27
C ASN A 603 19.90 -18.08 -43.74
N ALA A 604 19.08 -18.94 -44.34
CA ALA A 604 18.58 -18.74 -45.70
C ALA A 604 17.67 -17.49 -45.79
N TYR A 605 16.80 -17.26 -44.81
CA TYR A 605 15.90 -16.10 -44.77
C TYR A 605 16.64 -14.79 -44.48
N MET A 606 17.64 -14.82 -43.61
CA MET A 606 18.44 -13.62 -43.29
C MET A 606 19.37 -13.19 -44.42
N ALA A 607 19.70 -14.09 -45.36
CA ALA A 607 20.50 -13.77 -46.54
C ALA A 607 19.71 -13.02 -47.64
N GLU A 608 18.37 -13.06 -47.60
CA GLU A 608 17.50 -12.43 -48.60
C GLU A 608 16.81 -11.18 -48.01
N ALA A 609 17.08 -10.01 -48.59
CA ALA A 609 16.46 -8.74 -48.17
C ALA A 609 14.96 -8.76 -48.53
N GLY A 610 14.11 -9.11 -47.57
CA GLY A 610 12.66 -9.28 -47.74
C GLY A 610 12.06 -10.54 -47.09
N ASN A 611 12.82 -11.28 -46.28
CA ASN A 611 12.32 -12.48 -45.56
C ASN A 611 12.50 -12.38 -44.02
N GLN A 612 12.57 -11.16 -43.48
CA GLN A 612 12.84 -10.91 -42.05
C GLN A 612 11.78 -11.55 -41.14
N ALA A 613 10.50 -11.51 -41.54
CA ALA A 613 9.40 -12.13 -40.80
C ALA A 613 9.56 -13.67 -40.67
N LEU A 614 10.06 -14.34 -41.70
CA LEU A 614 10.28 -15.79 -41.68
C LEU A 614 11.48 -16.19 -40.82
N GLY A 615 12.54 -15.37 -40.80
CA GLY A 615 13.64 -15.59 -39.86
C GLY A 615 13.18 -15.42 -38.41
N PHE A 616 12.34 -14.42 -38.12
CA PHE A 616 11.73 -14.29 -36.80
C PHE A 616 10.92 -15.53 -36.37
N ILE A 617 10.15 -16.12 -37.28
CA ILE A 617 9.41 -17.38 -37.00
C ILE A 617 10.36 -18.52 -36.62
N MET A 618 11.56 -18.59 -37.24
CA MET A 618 12.58 -19.58 -36.86
C MET A 618 13.13 -19.32 -35.45
N THR A 619 13.28 -18.06 -35.04
CA THR A 619 13.60 -17.70 -33.64
C THR A 619 12.52 -18.22 -32.68
N VAL A 620 11.24 -18.05 -33.00
CA VAL A 620 10.13 -18.59 -32.20
C VAL A 620 10.18 -20.12 -32.13
N TYR A 621 10.48 -20.80 -33.25
CA TYR A 621 10.58 -22.26 -33.28
C TYR A 621 11.74 -22.74 -32.40
N ARG A 622 12.85 -21.99 -32.36
CA ARG A 622 13.96 -22.27 -31.45
C ARG A 622 13.51 -22.19 -29.99
N ARG A 623 12.82 -21.11 -29.59
CA ARG A 623 12.29 -20.93 -28.22
C ARG A 623 11.27 -22.02 -27.84
N ARG A 624 10.44 -22.44 -28.79
CA ARG A 624 9.47 -23.53 -28.57
C ARG A 624 10.13 -24.90 -28.42
N LEU A 625 11.22 -25.17 -29.16
CA LEU A 625 11.99 -26.40 -29.04
C LEU A 625 12.62 -26.56 -27.64
N THR A 626 13.11 -25.47 -27.04
CA THR A 626 13.64 -25.48 -25.67
C THR A 626 12.56 -25.51 -24.59
N SER A 627 11.34 -25.06 -24.91
CA SER A 627 10.19 -25.17 -24.02
C SER A 627 9.70 -26.62 -23.90
N SER A 628 9.26 -27.23 -25.01
CA SER A 628 8.89 -28.66 -25.02
C SER A 628 8.84 -29.25 -26.44
N PHE A 629 9.03 -30.58 -26.53
CA PHE A 629 8.85 -31.31 -27.79
C PHE A 629 7.42 -31.18 -28.35
N GLU A 630 6.39 -31.06 -27.51
CA GLU A 630 5.01 -30.87 -27.96
C GLU A 630 4.78 -29.46 -28.56
N ALA A 631 5.37 -28.42 -27.97
CA ALA A 631 5.26 -27.07 -28.51
C ALA A 631 5.92 -26.94 -29.90
N ILE A 632 7.12 -27.49 -30.09
CA ILE A 632 7.74 -27.49 -31.42
C ILE A 632 6.96 -28.35 -32.41
N LYS A 633 6.45 -29.51 -31.99
CA LYS A 633 5.61 -30.39 -32.81
C LYS A 633 4.37 -29.67 -33.37
N ARG A 634 3.65 -28.92 -32.53
CA ARG A 634 2.50 -28.11 -32.98
C ARG A 634 2.91 -27.04 -33.99
N SER A 635 4.07 -26.42 -33.81
CA SER A 635 4.62 -25.42 -34.75
C SER A 635 4.97 -26.04 -36.10
N LEU A 636 5.67 -27.18 -36.10
CA LEU A 636 6.02 -27.91 -37.32
C LEU A 636 4.77 -28.42 -38.06
N ARG A 637 3.70 -28.81 -37.34
CA ARG A 637 2.39 -29.14 -37.94
C ARG A 637 1.75 -27.93 -38.62
N ARG A 638 1.73 -26.76 -37.97
CA ARG A 638 1.23 -25.51 -38.58
C ARG A 638 2.02 -25.17 -39.84
N ARG A 639 3.34 -25.25 -39.77
CA ARG A 639 4.21 -25.03 -40.93
C ARG A 639 3.92 -25.98 -42.08
N LEU A 640 3.84 -27.28 -41.80
CA LEU A 640 3.49 -28.28 -42.80
C LEU A 640 2.14 -27.97 -43.47
N SER A 641 1.13 -27.62 -42.66
CA SER A 641 -0.19 -27.24 -43.17
C SER A 641 -0.13 -25.99 -44.05
N VAL A 642 0.69 -25.00 -43.73
CA VAL A 642 0.85 -23.78 -44.55
C VAL A 642 1.53 -24.11 -45.88
N LEU A 643 2.58 -24.93 -45.87
CA LEU A 643 3.30 -25.34 -47.08
C LEU A 643 2.48 -26.25 -47.99
N GLU A 644 1.61 -27.11 -47.44
CA GLU A 644 0.75 -28.00 -48.22
C GLU A 644 -0.51 -27.30 -48.77
N ASN A 645 -1.10 -26.37 -48.01
CA ASN A 645 -2.41 -25.79 -48.32
C ASN A 645 -2.36 -24.32 -48.78
N GLY A 646 -1.19 -23.69 -48.83
CA GLY A 646 -1.02 -22.31 -49.30
C GLY A 646 -1.68 -21.24 -48.40
N LYS A 647 -1.65 -21.47 -47.08
CA LYS A 647 -2.28 -20.60 -46.06
C LYS A 647 -1.47 -19.31 -45.81
N ASN A 648 -2.09 -18.35 -45.10
CA ASN A 648 -1.48 -17.05 -44.75
C ASN A 648 -0.36 -17.22 -43.71
N LEU A 649 0.69 -16.38 -43.80
CA LEU A 649 1.82 -16.32 -42.86
C LEU A 649 1.38 -16.09 -41.40
N ALA A 650 0.26 -15.37 -41.20
CA ALA A 650 -0.33 -15.13 -39.89
C ALA A 650 -0.78 -16.41 -39.16
N GLU A 651 -1.00 -17.53 -39.87
CA GLU A 651 -1.41 -18.80 -39.27
C GLU A 651 -0.23 -19.62 -38.69
N LEU A 652 1.01 -19.16 -38.83
CA LEU A 652 2.21 -19.85 -38.32
C LEU A 652 2.42 -19.64 -36.82
N LEU A 653 1.92 -18.53 -36.28
CA LEU A 653 2.06 -18.11 -34.89
C LEU A 653 0.71 -18.14 -34.18
N THR A 654 0.74 -18.38 -32.87
CA THR A 654 -0.41 -18.27 -31.96
C THR A 654 -0.43 -16.89 -31.29
N ASP A 655 -1.54 -16.53 -30.64
CA ASP A 655 -1.62 -15.26 -29.90
C ASP A 655 -0.56 -15.14 -28.80
N ASP A 656 -0.19 -16.25 -28.15
CA ASP A 656 0.92 -16.32 -27.18
C ASP A 656 2.28 -16.01 -27.82
N ASP A 657 2.48 -16.37 -29.10
CA ASP A 657 3.73 -16.13 -29.83
C ASP A 657 3.86 -14.65 -30.28
N ASN A 658 2.76 -13.88 -30.26
CA ASN A 658 2.71 -12.48 -30.68
C ASN A 658 3.10 -11.48 -29.57
N VAL A 659 3.21 -11.91 -28.32
CA VAL A 659 3.48 -11.02 -27.16
C VAL A 659 4.91 -10.47 -27.17
N ASP A 660 5.86 -11.18 -27.79
CA ASP A 660 7.26 -10.75 -27.95
C ASP A 660 7.49 -9.85 -29.18
N VAL A 661 6.43 -9.54 -29.93
CA VAL A 661 6.53 -8.82 -31.20
C VAL A 661 6.33 -7.31 -30.97
N GLU A 662 7.38 -6.51 -31.17
CA GLU A 662 7.18 -5.09 -31.48
C GLU A 662 6.36 -5.02 -32.78
N GLY A 663 5.08 -4.60 -32.67
CA GLY A 663 4.04 -4.70 -33.68
C GLY A 663 4.23 -3.95 -35.01
N SER A 664 5.47 -3.68 -35.44
CA SER A 664 5.84 -3.07 -36.71
C SER A 664 6.39 -4.06 -37.77
N LEU A 665 6.49 -5.36 -37.46
CA LEU A 665 7.18 -6.33 -38.34
C LEU A 665 6.26 -7.19 -39.23
N PHE A 666 4.94 -7.13 -39.07
CA PHE A 666 4.00 -7.97 -39.82
C PHE A 666 3.18 -7.16 -40.83
N GLU A 667 3.82 -6.64 -41.89
CA GLU A 667 3.10 -6.46 -43.15
C GLU A 667 3.17 -7.78 -43.93
N PRO A 668 2.04 -8.32 -44.44
CA PRO A 668 2.04 -9.60 -45.13
C PRO A 668 2.76 -9.49 -46.48
N GLU A 669 4.02 -9.93 -46.52
CA GLU A 669 4.76 -10.11 -47.77
C GLU A 669 4.32 -11.40 -48.47
N ALA A 670 4.29 -11.36 -49.80
CA ALA A 670 3.89 -12.50 -50.62
C ALA A 670 4.95 -13.62 -50.56
N PHE A 671 4.50 -14.84 -50.26
CA PHE A 671 5.34 -16.03 -50.19
C PHE A 671 5.84 -16.43 -51.60
N ASP A 672 7.13 -16.32 -51.89
CA ASP A 672 7.68 -16.78 -53.18
C ASP A 672 7.92 -18.31 -53.17
N THR A 673 6.98 -19.05 -53.74
CA THR A 673 6.96 -20.52 -53.76
C THR A 673 7.80 -21.08 -54.91
N ARG A 674 9.09 -21.37 -54.68
CA ARG A 674 9.85 -22.27 -55.59
C ARG A 674 9.49 -23.73 -55.33
N ALA A 675 8.77 -24.35 -56.26
CA ALA A 675 8.12 -25.67 -56.13
C ALA A 675 9.02 -26.84 -55.72
N ASP A 676 10.30 -26.84 -56.10
CA ASP A 676 11.20 -27.98 -55.82
C ASP A 676 11.75 -27.95 -54.38
N ARG A 677 12.02 -26.77 -53.80
CA ARG A 677 12.49 -26.63 -52.41
C ARG A 677 11.40 -26.97 -51.38
N LEU A 678 10.13 -26.76 -51.74
CA LEU A 678 8.98 -27.05 -50.88
C LEU A 678 8.77 -28.55 -50.65
N ARG A 679 9.08 -29.40 -51.64
CA ARG A 679 8.88 -30.86 -51.50
C ARG A 679 9.84 -31.49 -50.52
N ASP A 680 11.11 -31.10 -50.56
CA ASP A 680 12.14 -31.62 -49.66
C ASP A 680 11.86 -31.20 -48.21
N GLU A 681 11.47 -29.93 -48.00
CA GLU A 681 11.07 -29.43 -46.69
C GLU A 681 9.82 -30.15 -46.15
N ILE A 682 8.79 -30.36 -46.98
CA ILE A 682 7.59 -31.11 -46.58
C ILE A 682 7.94 -32.54 -46.15
N ALA A 683 8.84 -33.22 -46.87
CA ALA A 683 9.28 -34.57 -46.52
C ALA A 683 10.05 -34.59 -45.20
N GLU A 684 10.93 -33.63 -44.98
CA GLU A 684 11.69 -33.46 -43.74
C GLU A 684 10.77 -33.18 -42.54
N LEU A 685 9.82 -32.25 -42.67
CA LEU A 685 8.81 -31.94 -41.65
C LEU A 685 7.97 -33.18 -41.29
N LYS A 686 7.54 -33.96 -42.28
CA LYS A 686 6.80 -35.22 -42.04
C LYS A 686 7.65 -36.22 -41.25
N SER A 687 8.94 -36.34 -41.56
CA SER A 687 9.86 -37.18 -40.80
C SER A 687 9.99 -36.71 -39.36
N PHE A 688 10.16 -35.41 -39.11
CA PHE A 688 10.23 -34.88 -37.74
C PHE A 688 8.96 -35.17 -36.95
N LEU A 689 7.79 -34.99 -37.56
CA LEU A 689 6.51 -35.25 -36.89
C LEU A 689 6.34 -36.73 -36.54
N GLN A 690 6.77 -37.64 -37.42
CA GLN A 690 6.76 -39.07 -37.14
C GLN A 690 7.69 -39.43 -35.97
N ASP A 691 8.89 -38.84 -35.92
CA ASP A 691 9.83 -39.05 -34.83
C ASP A 691 9.31 -38.44 -33.51
N LEU A 692 8.68 -37.26 -33.56
CA LEU A 692 8.04 -36.60 -32.41
C LEU A 692 6.82 -37.38 -31.90
N ASP A 693 6.08 -38.08 -32.76
CA ASP A 693 5.03 -39.00 -32.35
C ASP A 693 5.60 -40.28 -31.68
N SER A 694 6.86 -40.64 -31.99
CA SER A 694 7.56 -41.77 -31.37
C SER A 694 8.20 -41.45 -30.02
N ILE A 695 8.47 -40.18 -29.72
CA ILE A 695 8.80 -39.70 -28.37
C ILE A 695 7.48 -39.68 -27.58
N THR A 696 7.02 -40.88 -27.24
CA THR A 696 5.72 -41.10 -26.61
C THR A 696 5.79 -40.71 -25.14
N GLY A 697 5.17 -39.59 -24.82
CA GLY A 697 4.58 -39.31 -23.52
C GLY A 697 5.53 -38.97 -22.39
N GLU A 698 6.71 -39.55 -22.23
CA GLU A 698 7.55 -39.34 -21.04
C GLU A 698 8.89 -38.68 -21.37
N ASP A 699 8.89 -37.48 -21.94
CA ASP A 699 10.15 -36.80 -22.16
C ASP A 699 10.87 -36.52 -20.83
N SER A 700 12.20 -36.41 -20.90
CA SER A 700 13.04 -36.23 -19.71
C SER A 700 12.60 -35.07 -18.82
N LYS A 701 12.09 -33.98 -19.40
CA LYS A 701 11.66 -32.77 -18.68
C LYS A 701 10.34 -32.97 -17.96
N ALA A 702 9.34 -33.56 -18.63
CA ALA A 702 8.07 -33.89 -17.99
C ALA A 702 8.23 -34.90 -16.84
N SER A 703 9.13 -35.88 -17.00
CA SER A 703 9.43 -36.86 -15.96
C SER A 703 10.04 -36.21 -14.71
N LYS A 704 10.98 -35.27 -14.91
CA LYS A 704 11.55 -34.45 -13.83
C LYS A 704 10.49 -33.59 -13.14
N LEU A 705 9.59 -32.96 -13.91
CA LEU A 705 8.48 -32.18 -13.35
C LEU A 705 7.61 -33.02 -12.41
N VAL A 706 7.20 -34.22 -12.85
CA VAL A 706 6.36 -35.11 -12.02
C VAL A 706 7.08 -35.44 -10.71
N ALA A 707 8.38 -35.75 -10.77
CA ALA A 707 9.18 -36.02 -9.56
C ALA A 707 9.22 -34.82 -8.61
N ASP A 708 9.49 -33.62 -9.13
CA ASP A 708 9.60 -32.40 -8.33
C ASP A 708 8.26 -31.94 -7.75
N VAL A 709 7.14 -32.12 -8.49
CA VAL A 709 5.79 -31.86 -7.96
C VAL A 709 5.47 -32.84 -6.83
N THR A 710 5.81 -34.12 -7.01
CA THR A 710 5.63 -35.15 -5.97
C THR A 710 6.42 -34.83 -4.71
N GLU A 711 7.69 -34.42 -4.88
CA GLU A 711 8.53 -34.01 -3.76
C GLU A 711 7.95 -32.78 -3.04
N ALA A 712 7.57 -31.75 -3.81
CA ALA A 712 7.11 -30.48 -3.29
C ALA A 712 5.82 -30.59 -2.49
N LEU A 713 4.86 -31.41 -2.93
CA LEU A 713 3.58 -31.61 -2.25
C LEU A 713 3.71 -32.34 -0.89
N ASN A 714 4.91 -32.83 -0.53
CA ASN A 714 5.17 -33.31 0.83
C ASN A 714 5.43 -32.17 1.82
N THR A 715 5.75 -30.96 1.34
CA THR A 715 6.11 -29.80 2.17
C THR A 715 5.15 -28.63 1.97
N TYR A 716 4.72 -28.40 0.73
CA TYR A 716 3.87 -27.28 0.34
C TYR A 716 2.45 -27.78 0.03
N SER A 717 1.45 -26.99 0.38
CA SER A 717 0.04 -27.30 0.09
C SER A 717 -0.30 -27.19 -1.40
N SER A 718 0.47 -26.39 -2.13
CA SER A 718 0.28 -26.13 -3.55
C SER A 718 1.62 -25.92 -4.28
N VAL A 719 1.61 -26.14 -5.59
CA VAL A 719 2.75 -25.94 -6.49
C VAL A 719 2.32 -25.10 -7.68
N VAL A 720 3.13 -24.10 -8.04
CA VAL A 720 2.93 -23.28 -9.24
C VAL A 720 3.91 -23.71 -10.32
N VAL A 721 3.40 -23.96 -11.54
CA VAL A 721 4.21 -24.31 -12.70
C VAL A 721 4.02 -23.28 -13.80
N PHE A 722 5.10 -22.59 -14.18
CA PHE A 722 5.09 -21.63 -15.28
C PHE A 722 5.62 -22.26 -16.57
N THR A 723 4.97 -21.89 -17.67
CA THR A 723 5.36 -22.22 -19.05
C THR A 723 5.32 -20.93 -19.88
N GLN A 724 6.01 -20.87 -21.01
CA GLN A 724 5.93 -19.71 -21.92
C GLN A 724 4.73 -19.84 -22.87
N TYR A 725 4.37 -21.05 -23.29
CA TYR A 725 3.37 -21.31 -24.33
C TYR A 725 2.22 -22.17 -23.82
N ALA A 726 0.98 -21.85 -24.20
CA ALA A 726 -0.19 -22.68 -23.86
C ALA A 726 -0.08 -24.12 -24.40
N ASP A 727 0.59 -24.31 -25.53
CA ASP A 727 0.89 -25.64 -26.08
C ASP A 727 1.72 -26.51 -25.10
N THR A 728 2.68 -25.92 -24.39
CA THR A 728 3.47 -26.59 -23.36
C THR A 728 2.65 -26.81 -22.09
N MET A 729 1.83 -25.83 -21.69
CA MET A 729 0.90 -25.98 -20.56
C MET A 729 -0.06 -27.16 -20.75
N ASP A 730 -0.68 -27.27 -21.94
CA ASP A 730 -1.56 -28.36 -22.32
C ASP A 730 -0.84 -29.71 -22.27
N TYR A 731 0.43 -29.75 -22.66
CA TYR A 731 1.23 -30.96 -22.54
C TYR A 731 1.48 -31.34 -21.07
N VAL A 732 1.95 -30.38 -20.27
CA VAL A 732 2.29 -30.57 -18.86
C VAL A 732 1.07 -31.00 -18.04
N ARG A 733 -0.10 -30.42 -18.27
CA ARG A 733 -1.32 -30.78 -17.51
C ARG A 733 -1.74 -32.23 -17.76
N GLU A 734 -1.66 -32.71 -19.01
CA GLU A 734 -1.97 -34.12 -19.34
C GLU A 734 -0.95 -35.09 -18.73
N ARG A 735 0.31 -34.68 -18.61
CA ARG A 735 1.36 -35.46 -17.92
C ARG A 735 1.09 -35.61 -16.43
N LEU A 736 0.68 -34.52 -15.77
CA LEU A 736 0.32 -34.57 -14.36
C LEU A 736 -0.95 -35.40 -14.12
N LEU A 737 -1.95 -35.31 -15.01
CA LEU A 737 -3.13 -36.18 -14.98
C LEU A 737 -2.76 -37.67 -15.10
N THR A 738 -1.85 -37.98 -16.02
CA THR A 738 -1.33 -39.35 -16.23
C THR A 738 -0.57 -39.86 -14.99
N ALA A 739 0.17 -38.98 -14.31
CA ALA A 739 0.86 -39.28 -13.06
C ALA A 739 -0.06 -39.42 -11.85
N GLY A 740 -1.37 -39.13 -12.00
CA GLY A 740 -2.38 -39.34 -10.96
C GLY A 740 -2.84 -38.07 -10.24
N TYR A 741 -2.32 -36.90 -10.60
CA TYR A 741 -2.78 -35.63 -10.03
C TYR A 741 -4.13 -35.25 -10.62
N ARG A 742 -5.12 -34.94 -9.78
CA ARG A 742 -6.49 -34.63 -10.22
C ARG A 742 -6.97 -33.25 -9.81
N ARG A 743 -6.31 -32.61 -8.84
CA ARG A 743 -6.62 -31.24 -8.36
C ARG A 743 -5.77 -30.22 -9.09
N LEU A 744 -6.03 -30.07 -10.39
CA LEU A 744 -5.26 -29.24 -11.31
C LEU A 744 -6.08 -28.03 -11.79
N GLY A 745 -5.45 -26.87 -11.77
CA GLY A 745 -5.94 -25.66 -12.45
C GLY A 745 -4.97 -25.23 -13.55
N CYS A 746 -5.50 -24.60 -14.59
CA CYS A 746 -4.73 -23.98 -15.66
C CYS A 746 -5.16 -22.52 -15.86
N TYR A 747 -4.21 -21.66 -16.22
CA TYR A 747 -4.49 -20.28 -16.61
C TYR A 747 -3.61 -19.83 -17.78
N SER A 748 -4.24 -19.33 -18.84
CA SER A 748 -3.57 -18.87 -20.06
C SER A 748 -4.29 -17.64 -20.64
N GLY A 749 -3.81 -17.13 -21.79
CA GLY A 749 -4.54 -16.12 -22.56
C GLY A 749 -5.95 -16.57 -23.00
N ARG A 750 -6.25 -17.88 -22.94
CA ARG A 750 -7.58 -18.44 -23.23
C ARG A 750 -8.55 -18.36 -22.04
N GLY A 751 -8.08 -17.98 -20.85
CA GLY A 751 -8.88 -17.99 -19.61
C GLY A 751 -8.44 -19.09 -18.62
N GLY A 752 -9.27 -19.29 -17.59
CA GLY A 752 -9.05 -20.29 -16.54
C GLY A 752 -9.72 -21.62 -16.86
N GLU A 753 -9.06 -22.74 -16.54
CA GLU A 753 -9.60 -24.09 -16.71
C GLU A 753 -9.33 -24.92 -15.44
N VAL A 754 -10.29 -25.72 -14.97
CA VAL A 754 -10.10 -26.66 -13.85
C VAL A 754 -10.46 -28.07 -14.29
N TYR A 755 -9.68 -29.05 -13.84
CA TYR A 755 -9.99 -30.45 -14.13
C TYR A 755 -11.16 -30.94 -13.28
N ASN A 756 -12.23 -31.39 -13.93
CA ASN A 756 -13.39 -31.99 -13.27
C ASN A 756 -13.24 -33.51 -13.22
N VAL A 757 -13.15 -34.05 -12.00
CA VAL A 757 -12.94 -35.48 -11.74
C VAL A 757 -14.17 -36.32 -12.12
N GLU A 758 -15.38 -35.77 -12.01
CA GLU A 758 -16.63 -36.47 -12.31
C GLU A 758 -16.84 -36.63 -13.82
N SER A 759 -16.60 -35.57 -14.59
CA SER A 759 -16.72 -35.61 -16.06
C SER A 759 -15.46 -36.16 -16.76
N GLY A 760 -14.32 -36.16 -16.07
CA GLY A 760 -13.02 -36.51 -16.64
C GLY A 760 -12.52 -35.49 -17.67
N SER A 761 -13.00 -34.25 -17.62
CA SER A 761 -12.70 -33.20 -18.60
C SER A 761 -12.32 -31.87 -17.94
N TRP A 762 -11.66 -31.00 -18.70
CA TRP A 762 -11.42 -29.62 -18.30
C TRP A 762 -12.71 -28.80 -18.41
N THR A 763 -12.96 -27.97 -17.40
CA THR A 763 -14.10 -27.05 -17.36
C THR A 763 -13.57 -25.62 -17.34
N GLU A 764 -14.07 -24.78 -18.24
CA GLU A 764 -13.76 -23.35 -18.23
C GLU A 764 -14.34 -22.69 -16.99
N VAL A 765 -13.53 -21.86 -16.35
CA VAL A 765 -13.89 -21.13 -15.14
C VAL A 765 -13.39 -19.68 -15.25
N THR A 766 -13.99 -18.80 -14.46
CA THR A 766 -13.53 -17.42 -14.38
C THR A 766 -12.18 -17.33 -13.69
N LYS A 767 -11.45 -16.23 -13.92
CA LYS A 767 -10.20 -15.94 -13.22
C LYS A 767 -10.41 -15.88 -11.69
N SER A 768 -11.52 -15.31 -11.25
CA SER A 768 -11.88 -15.22 -9.83
C SER A 768 -12.09 -16.60 -9.22
N GLU A 769 -12.74 -17.51 -9.94
CA GLU A 769 -12.93 -18.89 -9.49
C GLU A 769 -11.58 -19.62 -9.33
N ILE A 770 -10.65 -19.47 -10.28
CA ILE A 770 -9.28 -20.02 -10.15
C ILE A 770 -8.59 -19.46 -8.90
N LYS A 771 -8.67 -18.14 -8.68
CA LYS A 771 -8.09 -17.44 -7.52
C LYS A 771 -8.66 -18.02 -6.22
N THR A 772 -9.98 -18.20 -6.13
CA THR A 772 -10.65 -18.74 -4.95
C THR A 772 -10.25 -20.19 -4.69
N ARG A 773 -10.33 -21.07 -5.69
CA ARG A 773 -10.00 -22.50 -5.53
C ARG A 773 -8.53 -22.74 -5.22
N PHE A 774 -7.63 -21.92 -5.78
CA PHE A 774 -6.21 -22.01 -5.46
C PHE A 774 -5.92 -21.55 -4.03
N ARG A 775 -6.60 -20.49 -3.56
CA ARG A 775 -6.47 -19.99 -2.19
C ARG A 775 -7.08 -20.92 -1.15
N SER A 776 -8.23 -21.53 -1.45
CA SER A 776 -8.93 -22.47 -0.55
C SER A 776 -8.20 -23.81 -0.40
N GLY A 777 -7.20 -24.09 -1.25
CA GLY A 777 -6.47 -25.36 -1.27
C GLY A 777 -7.21 -26.49 -2.01
N GLU A 778 -8.25 -26.15 -2.79
CA GLU A 778 -8.92 -27.09 -3.69
C GLU A 778 -8.03 -27.51 -4.86
N LEU A 779 -7.07 -26.67 -5.26
CA LEU A 779 -6.08 -26.96 -6.30
C LEU A 779 -4.71 -27.23 -5.68
N GLU A 780 -4.10 -28.38 -6.00
CA GLU A 780 -2.75 -28.73 -5.58
C GLU A 780 -1.69 -28.20 -6.54
N VAL A 781 -2.02 -28.13 -7.83
CA VAL A 781 -1.10 -27.63 -8.86
C VAL A 781 -1.82 -26.64 -9.74
N LEU A 782 -1.24 -25.45 -9.87
CA LEU A 782 -1.66 -24.43 -10.81
C LEU A 782 -0.60 -24.27 -11.90
N ILE A 783 -1.01 -24.47 -13.15
CA ILE A 783 -0.13 -24.39 -14.31
C ILE A 783 -0.53 -23.18 -15.13
N GLY A 784 0.40 -22.36 -15.58
CA GLY A 784 0.03 -21.23 -16.42
C GLY A 784 1.10 -20.74 -17.35
N THR A 785 0.66 -19.96 -18.34
CA THR A 785 1.58 -19.21 -19.22
C THR A 785 2.04 -17.93 -18.53
N ASP A 786 2.84 -17.09 -19.20
CA ASP A 786 3.18 -15.75 -18.69
C ASP A 786 1.94 -14.89 -18.37
N SER A 787 0.77 -15.20 -18.95
CA SER A 787 -0.49 -14.56 -18.57
C SER A 787 -0.92 -14.82 -17.12
N MET A 788 -0.50 -15.95 -16.52
CA MET A 788 -0.70 -16.23 -15.09
C MET A 788 0.19 -15.35 -14.22
N SER A 789 1.29 -14.83 -14.79
CA SER A 789 2.10 -13.79 -14.16
C SER A 789 1.39 -12.45 -14.15
N GLU A 790 0.10 -12.35 -14.47
CA GLU A 790 -0.68 -11.11 -14.48
C GLU A 790 -2.01 -11.32 -13.73
N GLY A 791 -2.19 -10.59 -12.62
CA GLY A 791 -3.47 -10.52 -11.91
C GLY A 791 -3.92 -11.75 -11.08
N LEU A 792 -3.11 -12.81 -10.92
CA LEU A 792 -3.36 -13.87 -9.93
C LEU A 792 -2.49 -13.67 -8.67
N ASN A 793 -3.08 -13.87 -7.49
CA ASN A 793 -2.35 -13.85 -6.23
C ASN A 793 -1.86 -15.27 -5.91
N LEU A 794 -0.56 -15.52 -6.11
CA LEU A 794 0.08 -16.83 -5.95
C LEU A 794 0.87 -16.96 -4.64
N GLN A 795 0.71 -16.02 -3.71
CA GLN A 795 1.40 -15.96 -2.41
C GLN A 795 1.12 -17.15 -1.49
N THR A 796 0.08 -17.94 -1.79
CA THR A 796 -0.30 -19.13 -1.03
C THR A 796 0.59 -20.35 -1.31
N SER A 797 1.36 -20.33 -2.40
CA SER A 797 2.34 -21.37 -2.71
C SER A 797 3.70 -21.03 -2.11
N GLY A 798 4.46 -22.05 -1.70
CA GLY A 798 5.88 -21.92 -1.40
C GLY A 798 6.79 -22.58 -2.43
N ARG A 799 6.22 -23.13 -3.52
CA ARG A 799 6.94 -23.81 -4.59
C ARG A 799 6.58 -23.24 -5.96
N LEU A 800 7.60 -22.79 -6.69
CA LEU A 800 7.50 -22.37 -8.08
C LEU A 800 8.45 -23.19 -8.96
N ILE A 801 7.96 -23.65 -10.10
CA ILE A 801 8.74 -24.35 -11.12
C ILE A 801 8.59 -23.62 -12.45
N ASN A 802 9.68 -23.05 -12.97
CA ASN A 802 9.77 -22.58 -14.34
C ASN A 802 10.11 -23.78 -15.23
N TYR A 803 9.07 -24.35 -15.86
CA TYR A 803 9.23 -25.52 -16.73
C TYR A 803 10.05 -25.18 -17.98
N ASP A 804 9.96 -23.94 -18.44
CA ASP A 804 10.81 -23.39 -19.48
C ASP A 804 11.33 -22.00 -19.10
N MET A 805 12.56 -21.75 -19.52
CA MET A 805 13.28 -20.53 -19.22
C MET A 805 13.18 -19.57 -20.41
N PRO A 806 12.49 -18.43 -20.26
CA PRO A 806 12.48 -17.40 -21.29
C PRO A 806 13.89 -16.81 -21.42
N TRP A 807 14.26 -16.44 -22.65
CA TRP A 807 15.57 -15.81 -22.89
C TRP A 807 15.71 -14.44 -22.21
N ASN A 808 14.59 -13.73 -22.04
CA ASN A 808 14.52 -12.54 -21.20
C ASN A 808 14.32 -12.94 -19.73
N LEU A 809 15.41 -12.91 -18.96
CA LEU A 809 15.40 -13.31 -17.55
C LEU A 809 14.57 -12.39 -16.64
N MET A 810 14.24 -11.16 -17.06
CA MET A 810 13.33 -10.30 -16.32
C MET A 810 11.92 -10.93 -16.19
N ARG A 811 11.48 -11.70 -17.20
CA ARG A 811 10.22 -12.45 -17.13
C ARG A 811 10.24 -13.48 -15.99
N VAL A 812 11.39 -14.11 -15.75
CA VAL A 812 11.55 -15.08 -14.65
C VAL A 812 11.42 -14.38 -13.31
N GLU A 813 12.05 -13.21 -13.13
CA GLU A 813 11.91 -12.44 -11.89
C GLU A 813 10.47 -11.99 -11.65
N GLN A 814 9.76 -11.58 -12.70
CA GLN A 814 8.33 -11.26 -12.62
C GLN A 814 7.50 -12.49 -12.20
N ARG A 815 7.80 -13.69 -12.72
CA ARG A 815 7.15 -14.96 -12.29
C ARG A 815 7.42 -15.23 -10.81
N ILE A 816 8.68 -15.13 -10.37
CA ILE A 816 9.09 -15.34 -8.97
C ILE A 816 8.37 -14.34 -8.06
N GLY A 817 8.34 -13.06 -8.44
CA GLY A 817 7.65 -11.99 -7.72
C GLY A 817 6.12 -12.12 -7.62
N ARG A 818 5.50 -13.17 -8.20
CA ARG A 818 4.08 -13.51 -7.96
C ARG A 818 3.87 -14.36 -6.72
N VAL A 819 4.89 -15.11 -6.32
CA VAL A 819 4.89 -15.95 -5.12
C VAL A 819 5.69 -15.26 -4.01
N ASP A 820 6.83 -14.67 -4.37
CA ASP A 820 7.72 -13.92 -3.49
C ASP A 820 7.20 -12.49 -3.26
N ARG A 821 6.23 -12.36 -2.35
CA ARG A 821 5.69 -11.07 -1.89
C ARG A 821 5.51 -11.08 -0.39
N ILE A 822 5.39 -9.88 0.18
CA ILE A 822 5.11 -9.69 1.60
C ILE A 822 3.73 -10.31 1.93
N GLY A 823 3.65 -11.02 3.05
CA GLY A 823 2.46 -11.76 3.46
C GLY A 823 2.30 -13.13 2.79
N ALA A 824 3.35 -13.65 2.15
CA ALA A 824 3.35 -15.02 1.63
C ALA A 824 3.06 -16.06 2.74
N SER A 825 2.40 -17.15 2.39
CA SER A 825 2.07 -18.21 3.37
C SER A 825 3.31 -18.97 3.87
N TYR A 826 4.41 -18.92 3.13
CA TYR A 826 5.65 -19.62 3.45
C TYR A 826 6.83 -18.66 3.55
N LYS A 827 7.63 -18.83 4.60
CA LYS A 827 8.88 -18.08 4.79
C LYS A 827 9.97 -18.51 3.80
N ASP A 828 10.02 -19.80 3.45
CA ASP A 828 11.01 -20.36 2.53
C ASP A 828 10.35 -20.76 1.20
N ILE A 829 10.58 -19.96 0.17
CA ILE A 829 10.06 -20.18 -1.18
C ILE A 829 11.14 -20.90 -2.01
N ARG A 830 10.80 -22.04 -2.61
CA ARG A 830 11.70 -22.81 -3.47
C ARG A 830 11.36 -22.63 -4.94
N ILE A 831 12.33 -22.17 -5.71
CA ILE A 831 12.22 -21.94 -7.15
C ILE A 831 13.08 -22.96 -7.89
N SER A 832 12.54 -23.60 -8.92
CA SER A 832 13.34 -24.42 -9.84
C SER A 832 13.22 -23.94 -11.29
N ASN A 833 14.36 -23.78 -11.94
CA ASN A 833 14.47 -23.34 -13.33
C ASN A 833 14.96 -24.49 -14.20
N TYR A 834 14.17 -24.91 -15.17
CA TYR A 834 14.50 -26.07 -16.00
C TYR A 834 15.16 -25.70 -17.33
N PHE A 835 16.35 -26.26 -17.55
CA PHE A 835 17.09 -26.18 -18.80
C PHE A 835 17.27 -27.57 -19.39
N TYR A 836 17.32 -27.68 -20.72
CA TYR A 836 17.84 -28.90 -21.34
C TYR A 836 19.36 -28.88 -21.25
N ALA A 837 19.95 -29.99 -20.81
CA ALA A 837 21.39 -30.08 -20.67
C ALA A 837 22.09 -30.05 -22.05
N ASP A 838 23.35 -29.67 -22.09
CA ASP A 838 24.22 -29.54 -23.26
C ASP A 838 23.64 -28.64 -24.36
N THR A 839 22.78 -27.67 -24.00
CA THR A 839 22.23 -26.69 -24.94
C THR A 839 23.00 -25.36 -24.90
N VAL A 840 22.84 -24.52 -25.92
CA VAL A 840 23.42 -23.17 -25.94
C VAL A 840 22.88 -22.34 -24.76
N GLU A 841 21.59 -22.50 -24.49
CA GLU A 841 20.87 -21.83 -23.42
C GLU A 841 21.47 -22.18 -22.04
N GLU A 842 21.75 -23.47 -21.75
CA GLU A 842 22.49 -23.86 -20.54
C GLU A 842 23.87 -23.21 -20.50
N GLN A 843 24.66 -23.35 -21.57
CA GLN A 843 26.07 -22.98 -21.54
C GLN A 843 26.27 -21.48 -21.33
N VAL A 844 25.46 -20.65 -22.00
CA VAL A 844 25.49 -19.20 -21.80
C VAL A 844 25.06 -18.85 -20.37
N TYR A 845 23.97 -19.45 -19.89
CA TYR A 845 23.45 -19.17 -18.55
C TYR A 845 24.43 -19.59 -17.45
N LYS A 846 24.94 -20.83 -17.51
CA LYS A 846 25.90 -21.38 -16.55
C LYS A 846 27.21 -20.61 -16.57
N GLY A 847 27.69 -20.24 -17.76
CA GLY A 847 28.88 -19.41 -17.93
C GLY A 847 28.74 -18.04 -17.27
N ILE A 848 27.54 -17.52 -17.08
CA ILE A 848 27.31 -16.27 -16.34
C ILE A 848 27.15 -16.58 -14.85
N ALA A 849 26.37 -17.60 -14.49
CA ALA A 849 26.07 -17.94 -13.10
C ALA A 849 27.31 -18.32 -12.26
N GLU A 850 28.36 -18.88 -12.86
CA GLU A 850 29.59 -19.28 -12.14
C GLU A 850 30.26 -18.14 -11.34
N ASP A 851 30.16 -16.90 -11.81
CA ASP A 851 30.81 -15.74 -11.16
C ASP A 851 29.87 -15.00 -10.18
N TYR A 852 28.55 -15.16 -10.35
CA TYR A 852 27.53 -14.48 -9.54
C TYR A 852 26.82 -15.43 -8.56
N GLY A 853 27.27 -16.67 -8.40
CA GLY A 853 26.68 -17.62 -7.45
C GLY A 853 25.39 -18.26 -7.98
N ASP A 854 24.24 -17.63 -7.76
CA ASP A 854 22.92 -18.13 -8.20
C ASP A 854 22.10 -17.06 -8.95
N PHE A 855 20.95 -17.46 -9.52
CA PHE A 855 20.06 -16.57 -10.29
C PHE A 855 19.68 -15.26 -9.56
N THR A 856 19.62 -15.28 -8.23
CA THR A 856 19.25 -14.16 -7.36
C THR A 856 20.17 -12.97 -7.56
N ASP A 857 21.46 -13.23 -7.65
CA ASP A 857 22.50 -12.20 -7.72
C ASP A 857 22.61 -11.64 -9.16
N ILE A 858 22.30 -12.48 -10.16
CA ILE A 858 22.23 -12.08 -11.57
C ILE A 858 21.08 -11.08 -11.81
N VAL A 859 19.93 -11.24 -11.15
CA VAL A 859 18.78 -10.32 -11.31
C VAL A 859 18.77 -9.17 -10.31
N GLY A 860 19.63 -9.19 -9.29
CA GLY A 860 19.85 -8.05 -8.40
C GLY A 860 20.75 -7.01 -9.06
N ASP A 861 22.05 -7.12 -8.81
CA ASP A 861 23.04 -6.13 -9.22
C ASP A 861 23.38 -6.20 -10.72
N ALA A 862 23.18 -7.36 -11.36
CA ALA A 862 23.40 -7.56 -12.79
C ALA A 862 22.12 -7.50 -13.64
N ALA A 863 20.98 -7.04 -13.06
CA ALA A 863 19.74 -6.77 -13.80
C ALA A 863 19.94 -6.00 -15.12
N PRO A 864 20.91 -5.05 -15.19
CA PRO A 864 21.22 -4.40 -16.44
C PRO A 864 21.60 -5.33 -17.61
N VAL A 865 22.36 -6.39 -17.35
CA VAL A 865 22.96 -7.18 -18.42
C VAL A 865 22.01 -8.26 -18.97
N LEU A 866 20.84 -8.45 -18.35
CA LEU A 866 19.86 -9.48 -18.74
C LEU A 866 19.42 -9.38 -20.21
N ALA A 867 19.30 -8.16 -20.75
CA ALA A 867 18.93 -7.96 -22.14
C ALA A 867 20.04 -8.38 -23.13
N ASN A 868 21.31 -8.34 -22.71
CA ASN A 868 22.42 -8.81 -23.53
C ASN A 868 22.53 -10.34 -23.50
N ILE A 869 22.16 -10.97 -22.39
CA ILE A 869 22.03 -12.43 -22.29
C ILE A 869 21.04 -12.94 -23.33
N GLU A 870 19.85 -12.32 -23.42
CA GLU A 870 18.85 -12.68 -24.44
C GLU A 870 19.43 -12.62 -25.86
N LYS A 871 20.08 -11.50 -26.21
CA LYS A 871 20.69 -11.32 -27.54
C LYS A 871 21.83 -12.29 -27.82
N ALA A 872 22.62 -12.62 -26.81
CA ALA A 872 23.72 -13.57 -26.95
C ALA A 872 23.19 -14.98 -27.18
N ILE A 873 22.20 -15.42 -26.40
CA ILE A 873 21.50 -16.69 -26.59
C ILE A 873 20.88 -16.72 -28.00
N GLU A 874 20.15 -15.68 -28.40
CA GLU A 874 19.53 -15.59 -29.73
C GLU A 874 20.57 -15.74 -30.84
N ARG A 875 21.66 -14.97 -30.78
CA ARG A 875 22.71 -15.04 -31.82
C ARG A 875 23.34 -16.42 -31.85
N LEU A 876 23.84 -16.92 -30.71
CA LEU A 876 24.56 -18.20 -30.63
C LEU A 876 23.68 -19.38 -31.03
N ALA A 877 22.41 -19.40 -30.63
CA ALA A 877 21.46 -20.45 -30.98
C ALA A 877 21.11 -20.46 -32.48
N LEU A 878 21.24 -19.33 -33.17
CA LEU A 878 20.85 -19.19 -34.58
C LEU A 878 22.03 -19.19 -35.57
N THR A 879 23.27 -18.89 -35.14
CA THR A 879 24.42 -18.71 -36.05
C THR A 879 25.31 -19.94 -36.29
N GLY A 880 25.15 -21.09 -35.62
CA GLY A 880 26.02 -22.26 -35.86
C GLY A 880 26.08 -23.27 -34.72
N HIS A 881 26.90 -24.33 -34.88
CA HIS A 881 27.43 -25.05 -33.72
C HIS A 881 28.42 -24.10 -33.05
N ALA A 882 27.92 -23.24 -32.16
CA ALA A 882 28.76 -22.35 -31.40
C ALA A 882 29.84 -23.20 -30.73
N THR A 883 31.08 -23.00 -31.16
CA THR A 883 32.21 -23.67 -30.52
C THR A 883 32.27 -23.23 -29.07
N THR A 884 32.78 -24.09 -28.17
CA THR A 884 32.99 -23.69 -26.77
C THR A 884 33.73 -22.35 -26.68
N THR A 885 34.69 -22.11 -27.58
CA THR A 885 35.40 -20.83 -27.71
C THR A 885 34.53 -19.63 -28.05
N GLU A 886 33.54 -19.77 -28.93
CA GLU A 886 32.61 -18.67 -29.28
C GLU A 886 31.65 -18.38 -28.12
N ILE A 887 31.18 -19.42 -27.43
CA ILE A 887 30.34 -19.27 -26.24
C ILE A 887 31.15 -18.60 -25.12
N ASP A 888 32.35 -19.08 -24.83
CA ASP A 888 33.26 -18.50 -23.83
C ASP A 888 33.59 -17.04 -24.16
N SER A 889 33.75 -16.71 -25.44
CA SER A 889 34.00 -15.33 -25.86
C SER A 889 32.80 -14.41 -25.63
N GLU A 890 31.57 -14.87 -25.84
CA GLU A 890 30.36 -14.10 -25.61
C GLU A 890 30.03 -13.98 -24.12
N VAL A 891 30.18 -15.07 -23.38
CA VAL A 891 30.12 -15.07 -21.93
C VAL A 891 31.16 -14.10 -21.36
N GLY A 892 32.40 -14.11 -21.88
CA GLY A 892 33.44 -13.17 -21.48
C GLY A 892 33.09 -11.71 -21.78
N GLN A 893 32.44 -11.41 -22.92
CA GLN A 893 31.95 -10.06 -23.22
C GLN A 893 30.84 -9.63 -22.26
N ILE A 894 29.90 -10.53 -21.94
CA ILE A 894 28.84 -10.28 -20.96
C ILE A 894 29.44 -10.04 -19.58
N ARG A 895 30.39 -10.87 -19.14
CA ARG A 895 31.11 -10.71 -17.86
C ARG A 895 31.79 -9.34 -17.78
N GLN A 896 32.54 -8.96 -18.82
CA GLN A 896 33.17 -7.64 -18.88
C GLN A 896 32.14 -6.51 -18.78
N GLN A 897 30.97 -6.64 -19.42
CA GLN A 897 29.90 -5.64 -19.30
C GLN A 897 29.32 -5.57 -17.89
N VAL A 898 29.12 -6.70 -17.22
CA VAL A 898 28.65 -6.70 -15.82
C VAL A 898 29.71 -6.07 -14.92
N GLU A 899 30.98 -6.42 -15.08
CA GLU A 899 32.08 -5.79 -14.34
C GLU A 899 32.14 -4.29 -14.62
N ASP A 900 31.99 -3.86 -15.87
CA ASP A 900 31.96 -2.45 -16.24
C ASP A 900 30.82 -1.72 -15.53
N ILE A 901 29.63 -2.32 -15.44
CA ILE A 901 28.44 -1.79 -14.75
C ILE A 901 28.61 -1.80 -13.22
N GLN A 902 29.21 -2.84 -12.64
CA GLN A 902 29.52 -2.86 -11.21
C GLN A 902 30.59 -1.81 -10.84
N ASN A 903 31.49 -1.53 -11.78
CA ASN A 903 32.47 -0.45 -11.69
C ASN A 903 31.93 0.89 -12.22
N GLU A 904 30.63 0.97 -12.57
CA GLU A 904 30.06 2.23 -13.01
C GLU A 904 30.02 3.22 -11.86
N PRO A 905 30.12 4.51 -12.18
CA PRO A 905 30.28 5.54 -11.16
C PRO A 905 29.04 5.73 -10.30
N VAL A 906 27.87 5.41 -10.86
CA VAL A 906 26.55 5.54 -10.23
C VAL A 906 26.14 4.14 -9.76
N GLY A 907 26.25 3.90 -8.44
CA GLY A 907 25.86 2.62 -7.85
C GLY A 907 24.39 2.56 -7.45
N ASN A 908 23.92 1.36 -7.10
CA ASN A 908 22.60 1.18 -6.46
C ASN A 908 22.50 1.94 -5.14
N ASP A 909 23.59 2.02 -4.37
CA ASP A 909 23.68 2.77 -3.09
C ASP A 909 23.53 4.29 -3.27
N ASP A 910 23.86 4.81 -4.46
CA ASP A 910 23.64 6.23 -4.78
C ASP A 910 22.16 6.51 -5.12
N MET A 911 21.32 5.46 -5.29
CA MET A 911 19.90 5.54 -5.62
C MET A 911 19.01 5.37 -4.39
N GLY A 912 18.79 6.44 -3.64
CA GLY A 912 17.62 6.54 -2.75
C GLY A 912 17.57 5.59 -1.54
N GLU A 913 18.57 4.73 -1.32
CA GLU A 913 18.56 3.86 -0.14
C GLU A 913 18.65 4.71 1.15
N PRO A 914 17.83 4.39 2.17
CA PRO A 914 18.09 4.87 3.51
C PRO A 914 19.41 4.25 3.97
N GLY A 915 20.48 5.05 3.94
CA GLY A 915 21.85 4.58 4.09
C GLY A 915 22.03 3.59 5.25
N GLY A 916 22.68 2.45 4.93
CA GLY A 916 22.91 1.29 5.79
C GLY A 916 23.81 1.50 7.02
N GLY A 917 23.66 2.63 7.73
CA GLY A 917 24.31 2.91 9.00
C GLY A 917 23.43 3.65 10.01
N GLY A 918 22.24 4.13 9.61
CA GLY A 918 21.30 4.85 10.49
C GLY A 918 20.30 3.92 11.19
N ARG A 919 19.84 4.31 12.38
CA ARG A 919 18.67 3.69 13.02
C ARG A 919 17.47 3.82 12.08
N ILE A 920 16.75 2.71 11.85
CA ILE A 920 15.48 2.76 11.13
C ILE A 920 14.54 3.76 11.80
N LYS A 921 14.04 4.70 10.98
CA LYS A 921 13.08 5.72 11.42
C LYS A 921 11.69 5.09 11.53
N GLN A 922 10.92 5.55 12.52
CA GLN A 922 9.55 5.11 12.66
C GLN A 922 8.71 5.75 11.55
N PRO A 923 7.94 4.95 10.78
CA PRO A 923 7.14 5.47 9.68
C PRO A 923 6.04 6.43 10.19
N PRO A 924 5.60 7.40 9.38
CA PRO A 924 4.50 8.28 9.73
C PRO A 924 3.18 7.50 9.78
N THR A 925 2.30 7.88 10.72
CA THR A 925 0.92 7.40 10.76
C THR A 925 0.09 8.17 9.72
N LEU A 926 -0.53 7.45 8.79
CA LEU A 926 -1.34 8.02 7.70
C LEU A 926 -2.83 7.83 7.99
N GLU A 927 -3.30 8.46 9.06
CA GLU A 927 -4.71 8.45 9.46
C GLU A 927 -5.29 9.87 9.34
N GLY A 928 -6.46 9.99 8.69
CA GLY A 928 -7.18 11.25 8.56
C GLY A 928 -8.06 11.57 9.78
N GLY A 929 -8.51 12.82 9.86
CA GLY A 929 -9.36 13.32 10.94
C GLY A 929 -10.78 12.74 10.93
N THR A 930 -11.23 12.19 9.80
CA THR A 930 -12.49 11.44 9.70
C THR A 930 -12.20 9.96 9.51
N SER A 931 -12.60 9.14 10.48
CA SER A 931 -12.46 7.69 10.39
C SER A 931 -13.66 7.03 9.70
N LEU A 932 -13.51 5.76 9.30
CA LEU A 932 -14.62 4.96 8.78
C LEU A 932 -15.77 4.80 9.78
N ARG A 933 -15.47 4.84 11.09
CA ARG A 933 -16.49 4.81 12.14
C ARG A 933 -17.23 6.14 12.24
N ASP A 934 -16.55 7.25 11.99
CA ASP A 934 -17.21 8.57 11.92
C ASP A 934 -18.14 8.63 10.70
N LEU A 935 -17.71 8.11 9.54
CA LEU A 935 -18.55 7.96 8.35
C LEU A 935 -19.80 7.12 8.66
N GLU A 936 -19.64 5.92 9.23
CA GLU A 936 -20.76 5.05 9.61
C GLU A 936 -21.73 5.78 10.55
N ARG A 937 -21.21 6.40 11.62
CA ARG A 937 -22.04 7.09 12.62
C ARG A 937 -22.81 8.25 12.00
N VAL A 938 -22.15 9.12 11.25
CA VAL A 938 -22.78 10.31 10.67
C VAL A 938 -23.85 9.89 9.66
N LEU A 939 -23.52 9.01 8.70
CA LEU A 939 -24.45 8.64 7.63
C LEU A 939 -25.65 7.83 8.12
N THR A 940 -25.48 6.99 9.14
CA THR A 940 -26.60 6.19 9.67
C THR A 940 -27.47 6.95 10.68
N ALA A 941 -26.98 8.06 11.25
CA ALA A 941 -27.71 8.88 12.21
C ALA A 941 -28.28 10.18 11.62
N ASN A 942 -27.74 10.67 10.51
CA ASN A 942 -28.15 11.92 9.88
C ASN A 942 -29.61 11.86 9.38
N GLY A 943 -30.36 12.95 9.58
CA GLY A 943 -31.79 13.00 9.27
C GLY A 943 -32.13 12.75 7.79
N LEU A 944 -31.24 13.12 6.87
CA LEU A 944 -31.44 12.93 5.43
C LEU A 944 -31.06 11.53 4.95
N THR A 945 -29.97 10.95 5.48
CA THR A 945 -29.45 9.67 4.99
C THR A 945 -29.89 8.46 5.81
N SER A 946 -30.30 8.62 7.07
CA SER A 946 -30.65 7.48 7.94
C SER A 946 -31.75 6.58 7.35
N ALA A 947 -32.75 7.16 6.68
CA ALA A 947 -33.86 6.43 6.07
C ALA A 947 -33.43 5.54 4.88
N VAL A 948 -32.26 5.81 4.28
CA VAL A 948 -31.74 5.02 3.16
C VAL A 948 -30.84 3.85 3.59
N PHE A 949 -30.53 3.73 4.88
CA PHE A 949 -29.78 2.62 5.47
C PHE A 949 -30.71 1.70 6.27
N GLU A 950 -30.85 0.44 5.84
CA GLU A 950 -31.57 -0.58 6.59
C GLU A 950 -30.60 -1.63 7.12
N SER A 951 -30.44 -1.75 8.45
CA SER A 951 -29.49 -2.71 9.03
C SER A 951 -29.84 -4.17 8.68
N ASP A 952 -28.84 -4.95 8.27
CA ASP A 952 -29.02 -6.39 8.03
C ASP A 952 -29.10 -7.14 9.36
N PRO A 953 -30.26 -7.77 9.68
CA PRO A 953 -30.43 -8.44 10.98
C PRO A 953 -29.56 -9.71 11.13
N SER A 954 -29.03 -10.24 10.04
CA SER A 954 -28.20 -11.46 10.03
C SER A 954 -26.70 -11.19 10.08
N ARG A 955 -26.27 -9.98 9.69
CA ARG A 955 -24.87 -9.58 9.56
C ARG A 955 -24.61 -8.27 10.30
N PRO A 956 -23.94 -8.30 11.46
CA PRO A 956 -23.59 -7.09 12.20
C PRO A 956 -22.82 -6.10 11.33
N ARG A 957 -23.15 -4.80 11.40
CA ARG A 957 -22.47 -3.71 10.66
C ARG A 957 -22.50 -3.84 9.13
N VAL A 958 -23.49 -4.58 8.64
CA VAL A 958 -23.91 -4.56 7.23
C VAL A 958 -25.26 -3.85 7.13
N TYR A 959 -25.41 -3.03 6.10
CA TYR A 959 -26.62 -2.24 5.84
C TYR A 959 -27.06 -2.45 4.40
N TRP A 960 -28.36 -2.46 4.14
CA TRP A 960 -28.94 -2.36 2.81
C TRP A 960 -29.12 -0.88 2.48
N LEU A 961 -28.35 -0.39 1.51
CA LEU A 961 -28.35 0.99 1.04
C LEU A 961 -29.29 1.17 -0.14
N LYS A 962 -30.20 2.14 -0.07
CA LYS A 962 -31.02 2.63 -1.20
C LYS A 962 -30.60 4.05 -1.56
N PRO A 963 -29.62 4.25 -2.46
CA PRO A 963 -29.07 5.59 -2.69
C PRO A 963 -30.16 6.58 -3.14
N PRO A 964 -30.05 7.86 -2.74
CA PRO A 964 -31.00 8.91 -3.12
C PRO A 964 -30.87 9.27 -4.61
N ALA A 965 -29.67 9.22 -5.18
CA ALA A 965 -29.43 9.53 -6.59
C ALA A 965 -30.13 8.55 -7.55
N GLU A 966 -30.74 9.07 -8.63
CA GLU A 966 -31.46 8.27 -9.64
C GLU A 966 -30.57 7.21 -10.32
N ALA A 967 -29.26 7.44 -10.39
CA ALA A 967 -28.28 6.50 -10.91
C ALA A 967 -26.96 6.59 -10.13
N LEU A 968 -26.35 5.43 -9.85
CA LEU A 968 -24.99 5.35 -9.36
C LEU A 968 -24.02 5.45 -10.53
N SER A 969 -23.01 6.31 -10.42
CA SER A 969 -21.87 6.29 -11.32
C SER A 969 -21.15 4.94 -11.22
N ALA A 970 -20.64 4.46 -12.35
CA ALA A 970 -19.81 3.25 -12.38
C ALA A 970 -18.34 3.54 -12.02
N LEU A 971 -17.96 4.81 -11.86
CA LEU A 971 -16.57 5.26 -11.77
C LEU A 971 -16.38 6.28 -10.66
N SER A 972 -15.22 6.25 -10.02
CA SER A 972 -14.82 7.21 -9.00
C SER A 972 -14.64 8.63 -9.56
N PHE A 973 -14.99 9.61 -8.74
CA PHE A 973 -14.74 11.05 -8.94
C PHE A 973 -15.40 11.67 -10.18
N GLN A 974 -16.57 11.19 -10.63
CA GLN A 974 -17.23 11.85 -11.77
C GLN A 974 -17.69 13.26 -11.37
N LYS A 975 -17.71 14.15 -12.36
CA LYS A 975 -17.92 15.58 -12.13
C LYS A 975 -19.30 15.91 -11.56
N ASP A 976 -20.30 15.12 -11.93
CA ASP A 976 -21.71 15.36 -11.59
C ASP A 976 -22.21 14.38 -10.50
N ASP A 977 -21.30 13.65 -9.83
CA ASP A 977 -21.64 12.77 -8.72
C ASP A 977 -22.13 13.55 -7.50
N GLY A 978 -23.06 12.95 -6.78
CA GLY A 978 -23.63 13.49 -5.54
C GLY A 978 -25.06 13.98 -5.70
N VAL A 979 -25.62 14.40 -4.57
CA VAL A 979 -26.99 14.90 -4.47
C VAL A 979 -27.01 16.40 -4.73
N HIS A 980 -27.82 16.84 -5.69
CA HIS A 980 -27.90 18.26 -6.09
C HIS A 980 -29.05 19.00 -5.38
N ASP A 981 -30.12 18.29 -5.03
CA ASP A 981 -31.28 18.80 -4.30
C ASP A 981 -31.59 17.93 -3.07
N ILE A 982 -31.94 18.58 -1.96
CA ILE A 982 -32.37 17.91 -0.72
C ILE A 982 -33.57 16.98 -0.97
N GLU A 983 -34.47 17.35 -1.88
CA GLU A 983 -35.66 16.54 -2.22
C GLU A 983 -35.31 15.13 -2.73
N GLU A 984 -34.10 14.94 -3.28
CA GLU A 984 -33.63 13.62 -3.74
C GLU A 984 -33.50 12.61 -2.58
N TYR A 985 -33.21 13.06 -1.35
CA TYR A 985 -33.16 12.17 -0.17
C TYR A 985 -34.53 11.60 0.21
N PHE A 986 -35.62 12.31 -0.10
CA PHE A 986 -36.98 11.88 0.20
C PHE A 986 -37.59 11.00 -0.90
N HIS A 987 -36.90 10.88 -2.04
CA HIS A 987 -37.32 10.10 -3.20
C HIS A 987 -36.24 9.09 -3.58
N PRO A 988 -35.98 8.07 -2.74
CA PRO A 988 -34.91 7.12 -2.98
C PRO A 988 -35.07 6.40 -4.32
N SER A 989 -33.93 6.13 -4.95
CA SER A 989 -33.83 5.53 -6.27
C SER A 989 -34.63 4.23 -6.41
N PRO A 990 -35.20 3.92 -7.59
CA PRO A 990 -35.87 2.64 -7.85
C PRO A 990 -34.88 1.45 -7.94
N LEU A 991 -33.58 1.69 -7.78
CA LEU A 991 -32.54 0.65 -7.80
C LEU A 991 -32.74 -0.36 -6.67
N ALA A 992 -32.27 -1.60 -6.92
CA ALA A 992 -32.26 -2.63 -5.89
C ALA A 992 -31.33 -2.20 -4.74
N PRO A 993 -31.70 -2.47 -3.47
CA PRO A 993 -30.85 -2.14 -2.33
C PRO A 993 -29.51 -2.88 -2.43
N LEU A 994 -28.42 -2.18 -2.14
CA LEU A 994 -27.07 -2.72 -2.18
C LEU A 994 -26.61 -3.05 -0.75
N PRO A 995 -26.04 -4.24 -0.48
CA PRO A 995 -25.44 -4.50 0.81
C PRO A 995 -24.14 -3.70 0.93
N VAL A 996 -23.98 -2.93 2.00
CA VAL A 996 -22.81 -2.08 2.24
C VAL A 996 -22.27 -2.25 3.66
N THR A 997 -20.98 -2.01 3.85
CA THR A 997 -20.34 -1.96 5.15
C THR A 997 -19.27 -0.87 5.19
N PHE A 998 -19.09 -0.26 6.36
CA PHE A 998 -17.98 0.66 6.65
C PHE A 998 -16.83 -0.06 7.39
N ASP A 999 -17.04 -1.32 7.78
CA ASP A 999 -16.13 -2.07 8.62
C ASP A 999 -15.20 -2.95 7.79
N ARG A 1000 -13.89 -2.70 7.91
CA ARG A 1000 -12.88 -3.46 7.15
C ARG A 1000 -12.87 -4.94 7.49
N VAL A 1001 -13.06 -5.30 8.75
CA VAL A 1001 -13.01 -6.71 9.17
C VAL A 1001 -14.20 -7.46 8.60
N THR A 1002 -15.40 -6.88 8.73
CA THR A 1002 -16.64 -7.43 8.14
C THR A 1002 -16.51 -7.60 6.63
N TRP A 1003 -15.87 -6.64 5.96
CA TRP A 1003 -15.56 -6.74 4.53
C TRP A 1003 -14.56 -7.87 4.21
N ASP A 1004 -13.41 -7.90 4.88
CA ASP A 1004 -12.33 -8.86 4.63
C ASP A 1004 -12.76 -10.32 4.87
N GLU A 1005 -13.67 -10.54 5.83
CA GLU A 1005 -14.20 -11.86 6.18
C GLU A 1005 -15.45 -12.26 5.35
N SER A 1006 -15.98 -11.38 4.51
CA SER A 1006 -17.18 -11.63 3.73
C SER A 1006 -16.89 -12.44 2.47
N ASP A 1007 -17.64 -13.54 2.29
CA ASP A 1007 -17.71 -14.29 1.02
C ASP A 1007 -18.74 -13.69 0.03
N ASP A 1008 -19.48 -12.65 0.45
CA ASP A 1008 -20.48 -11.97 -0.38
C ASP A 1008 -19.80 -11.03 -1.38
N ALA A 1009 -19.83 -11.41 -2.67
CA ALA A 1009 -19.24 -10.64 -3.77
C ALA A 1009 -20.00 -9.35 -4.10
N ASP A 1010 -21.24 -9.21 -3.62
CA ASP A 1010 -22.10 -8.05 -3.88
C ASP A 1010 -22.09 -7.04 -2.73
N LEU A 1011 -21.50 -7.37 -1.57
CA LEU A 1011 -21.24 -6.41 -0.50
C LEU A 1011 -20.43 -5.25 -1.12
N VAL A 1012 -20.63 -4.00 -0.68
CA VAL A 1012 -19.76 -2.85 -1.02
C VAL A 1012 -19.09 -2.24 0.22
N PHE A 1013 -17.79 -1.97 0.14
CA PHE A 1013 -17.04 -1.27 1.19
C PHE A 1013 -17.16 0.25 1.00
N LEU A 1014 -17.96 0.90 1.84
CA LEU A 1014 -18.34 2.29 1.68
C LEU A 1014 -17.29 3.24 2.28
N THR A 1015 -16.60 3.99 1.42
CA THR A 1015 -15.48 4.89 1.80
C THR A 1015 -15.31 6.01 0.77
N TYR A 1016 -14.52 7.05 1.10
CA TYR A 1016 -14.22 8.13 0.14
C TYR A 1016 -13.69 7.58 -1.19
N GLY A 1017 -14.03 8.25 -2.29
CA GLY A 1017 -13.65 7.80 -3.64
C GLY A 1017 -14.52 6.68 -4.21
N THR A 1018 -15.40 6.04 -3.43
CA THR A 1018 -16.39 5.10 -3.98
C THR A 1018 -17.57 5.85 -4.61
N PRO A 1019 -18.11 5.39 -5.75
CA PRO A 1019 -19.29 6.00 -6.35
C PRO A 1019 -20.52 5.97 -5.44
N GLU A 1020 -20.66 4.93 -4.63
CA GLU A 1020 -21.78 4.75 -3.69
C GLU A 1020 -21.75 5.80 -2.57
N LEU A 1021 -20.57 6.11 -2.02
CA LEU A 1021 -20.47 7.19 -1.03
C LEU A 1021 -20.65 8.55 -1.69
N ALA A 1022 -20.08 8.76 -2.88
CA ALA A 1022 -20.24 10.01 -3.61
C ALA A 1022 -21.72 10.33 -3.85
N ALA A 1023 -22.52 9.34 -4.25
CA ALA A 1023 -23.97 9.46 -4.45
C ALA A 1023 -24.79 9.74 -3.19
N LEU A 1024 -24.20 9.64 -2.00
CA LEU A 1024 -24.83 9.98 -0.72
C LEU A 1024 -24.43 11.36 -0.20
N LEU A 1025 -23.42 11.99 -0.80
CA LEU A 1025 -22.90 13.28 -0.33
C LEU A 1025 -23.41 14.40 -1.24
N PRO A 1026 -23.56 15.62 -0.71
CA PRO A 1026 -23.88 16.81 -1.51
C PRO A 1026 -22.93 17.01 -2.69
N ALA A 1027 -23.46 17.29 -3.87
CA ALA A 1027 -22.65 17.59 -5.05
C ALA A 1027 -21.84 18.89 -4.86
N ASP A 1028 -20.71 18.99 -5.56
CA ASP A 1028 -19.78 20.11 -5.51
C ASP A 1028 -20.29 21.28 -6.40
N THR A 1029 -21.43 21.90 -6.05
CA THR A 1029 -22.00 23.04 -6.77
C THR A 1029 -22.15 24.30 -5.90
N GLU A 1030 -21.76 25.46 -6.45
CA GLU A 1030 -21.92 26.79 -5.81
C GLU A 1030 -23.40 27.26 -5.71
N HIS A 1031 -24.37 26.41 -6.08
CA HIS A 1031 -25.77 26.78 -6.31
C HIS A 1031 -26.77 25.78 -5.69
N VAL A 1032 -26.78 25.63 -4.37
CA VAL A 1032 -27.86 24.89 -3.67
C VAL A 1032 -28.55 25.75 -2.59
N ARG A 1033 -28.03 26.94 -2.26
CA ARG A 1033 -28.63 27.82 -1.23
C ARG A 1033 -29.85 28.65 -1.71
N SER A 1034 -30.47 28.31 -2.83
CA SER A 1034 -31.59 29.09 -3.37
C SER A 1034 -32.72 28.21 -3.93
N SER A 1035 -33.30 27.39 -3.08
CA SER A 1035 -34.63 26.81 -3.29
C SER A 1035 -35.28 26.60 -1.94
#